data_AF-A0A4Y1QVL4-F1
#
_entry.id   AF-A0A4Y1QVL4-F1
#
_cell.length_a   1.000
_cell.length_b   1.000
_cell.length_c   1.000
_cell.angle_alpha   90.00
_cell.angle_beta   90.00
_cell.angle_gamma   90.00
#
_symmetry.space_group_name_H-M   'P 1'
#
loop_
_entity.id
_entity.type
_entity.pdbx_description
1 polymer ?
#
loop_
_entity_poly.entity_id
_entity_poly.type
_entity_poly.pdbx_seq_one_letter_code
_entity_poly.pdbx_strand_id
1 'polypeptide(L)'
;MRLAEVAKYDMLEVVMDNGILQVTLSNPDGIVTGIRYTGIDNVLEPLNKETNRGYWDLVWSAPGRKGIFDVIKGTSFRVIVDNGEQVEVSFTRMWDPSLEGKYVPLNIDKRFVMLRASSGFYSYAIYEHLKDWPDFEIGETRITFKLRKDKFQYMAVSDNRQRYMPLPDDRLPGRCQTLAYPEAVLLENPKMKELAGEVDDKYQYSCENKDNMVHGWICPNPPVGFWQITPSDEFRSGGPHKQNLTSHVGPTTLAMFLSGHYAGQDLVPKFRGGEPWKKVFGPVFIYLNSSAIKDDPFWLWEDAKIQKMVMQNDVQMMTEVQSWPYSFPASEDFQKSDQRGNVSGRLLVLDRYVCEELIPANGAYVGLAPPGDVGSWQRECKDYQFWTRADDRGYFSISNIRTGTYNLFAWVPGFIGDYRYDAVINITSGSFIEMGDLVFEPPRDGPTLWEIGIPDRSAAEFYVPDPDPNHINRLFVNHPDRFRQYGLWNRYAELYPHEDLVYIVGVSDYAKDWFFAQVPRQKENGHEGTTWQIRFELRNVDRNSNYKLRVAIASATLAELQVRINDPNSRRPLFTSGLIGRDNSVARHGIHGIYWLYNVNVLGAQLVDGTNTFFFKQPRCTSPFQGLINTQERNADRRKS
;
A
#
# COMPACT_ATOMS: atom_id res chain seq x y z
N MET A 1 -20.07 -34.62 5.46
CA MET A 1 -19.05 -33.86 4.71
C MET A 1 -17.82 -34.73 4.51
N ARG A 2 -17.21 -34.67 3.32
CA ARG A 2 -15.94 -35.37 3.02
C ARG A 2 -14.81 -34.82 3.89
N LEU A 3 -13.74 -35.59 4.00
CA LEU A 3 -12.49 -35.22 4.67
C LEU A 3 -11.68 -34.29 3.77
N ALA A 4 -10.77 -33.49 4.34
CA ALA A 4 -9.67 -32.87 3.61
C ALA A 4 -8.53 -33.88 3.49
N GLU A 5 -8.07 -34.17 2.28
CA GLU A 5 -7.03 -35.17 2.02
C GLU A 5 -6.15 -34.81 0.82
N VAL A 6 -4.96 -35.39 0.76
CA VAL A 6 -4.19 -35.44 -0.50
C VAL A 6 -4.78 -36.56 -1.37
N ALA A 7 -5.81 -36.21 -2.14
CA ALA A 7 -6.55 -37.17 -2.96
C ALA A 7 -5.70 -37.83 -4.06
N LYS A 8 -4.62 -37.17 -4.50
CA LYS A 8 -3.66 -37.71 -5.46
C LYS A 8 -2.27 -37.11 -5.22
N TYR A 9 -1.25 -37.95 -5.29
CA TYR A 9 0.15 -37.54 -5.38
C TYR A 9 0.92 -38.48 -6.30
N ASP A 10 1.47 -37.96 -7.40
CA ASP A 10 2.35 -38.70 -8.31
C ASP A 10 3.58 -37.87 -8.70
N MET A 11 4.39 -38.35 -9.65
CA MET A 11 5.60 -37.64 -10.08
C MET A 11 5.34 -36.28 -10.76
N LEU A 12 4.09 -35.98 -11.16
CA LEU A 12 3.73 -34.81 -11.94
C LEU A 12 2.89 -33.82 -11.14
N GLU A 13 2.00 -34.29 -10.28
CA GLU A 13 1.05 -33.44 -9.57
C GLU A 13 0.67 -33.91 -8.16
N VAL A 14 0.20 -32.95 -7.38
CA VAL A 14 -0.39 -33.11 -6.06
C VAL A 14 -1.78 -32.50 -6.08
N VAL A 15 -2.77 -33.23 -5.59
CA VAL A 15 -4.17 -32.80 -5.55
C VAL A 15 -4.62 -32.77 -4.10
N MET A 16 -5.03 -31.59 -3.63
CA MET A 16 -5.75 -31.44 -2.36
C MET A 16 -7.25 -31.37 -2.66
N ASP A 17 -8.06 -32.12 -1.91
CA ASP A 17 -9.51 -32.17 -2.05
C ASP A 17 -10.16 -32.16 -0.65
N ASN A 18 -11.22 -31.37 -0.47
CA ASN A 18 -12.02 -31.36 0.76
C ASN A 18 -13.53 -31.62 0.53
N GLY A 19 -13.89 -32.05 -0.68
CA GLY A 19 -15.24 -32.28 -1.16
C GLY A 19 -16.00 -31.02 -1.60
N ILE A 20 -15.45 -29.82 -1.38
CA ILE A 20 -16.02 -28.54 -1.82
C ILE A 20 -15.24 -28.01 -3.03
N LEU A 21 -13.91 -27.99 -2.92
CA LEU A 21 -13.00 -27.64 -4.01
C LEU A 21 -11.85 -28.63 -4.12
N GLN A 22 -11.23 -28.64 -5.28
CA GLN A 22 -10.02 -29.40 -5.57
C GLN A 22 -8.95 -28.43 -6.08
N VAL A 23 -7.74 -28.52 -5.51
CA VAL A 23 -6.58 -27.71 -5.92
C VAL A 23 -5.49 -28.63 -6.43
N THR A 24 -5.08 -28.43 -7.67
CA THR A 24 -3.99 -29.16 -8.31
C THR A 24 -2.72 -28.32 -8.32
N LEU A 25 -1.64 -28.91 -7.81
CA LEU A 25 -0.31 -28.33 -7.69
C LEU A 25 0.68 -29.16 -8.51
N SER A 26 1.56 -28.52 -9.26
CA SER A 26 2.64 -29.25 -9.94
C SER A 26 3.67 -29.78 -8.93
N ASN A 27 4.24 -30.95 -9.20
CA ASN A 27 5.24 -31.59 -8.35
C ASN A 27 6.60 -31.66 -9.07
N PRO A 28 7.73 -31.21 -8.47
CA PRO A 28 7.88 -30.55 -7.16
C PRO A 28 7.80 -29.02 -7.23
N ASP A 29 7.43 -28.45 -8.37
CA ASP A 29 7.48 -26.99 -8.58
C ASP A 29 6.53 -26.22 -7.63
N GLY A 30 5.39 -26.81 -7.23
CA GLY A 30 4.40 -26.18 -6.37
C GLY A 30 3.71 -24.98 -7.03
N ILE A 31 3.36 -25.12 -8.31
CA ILE A 31 2.56 -24.15 -9.06
C ILE A 31 1.10 -24.59 -9.02
N VAL A 32 0.17 -23.66 -8.79
CA VAL A 32 -1.27 -23.96 -8.85
C VAL A 32 -1.68 -24.06 -10.32
N THR A 33 -1.83 -25.29 -10.80
CA THR A 33 -2.14 -25.58 -12.20
C THR A 33 -3.64 -25.65 -12.46
N GLY A 34 -4.44 -25.93 -11.44
CA GLY A 34 -5.89 -25.89 -11.51
C GLY A 34 -6.59 -25.75 -10.17
N ILE A 35 -7.77 -25.14 -10.19
CA ILE A 35 -8.71 -25.12 -9.08
C ILE A 35 -10.09 -25.45 -9.64
N ARG A 36 -10.67 -26.57 -9.20
CA ARG A 36 -12.00 -27.00 -9.59
C ARG A 36 -13.00 -26.59 -8.52
N TYR A 37 -14.06 -25.90 -8.93
CA TYR A 37 -15.08 -25.40 -8.02
C TYR A 37 -16.43 -25.28 -8.72
N THR A 38 -17.51 -25.72 -8.06
CA THR A 38 -18.93 -25.57 -8.46
C THR A 38 -19.18 -25.43 -9.96
N GLY A 39 -19.15 -26.55 -10.69
CA GLY A 39 -19.48 -26.56 -12.13
C GLY A 39 -18.42 -25.95 -13.06
N ILE A 40 -17.34 -25.37 -12.53
CA ILE A 40 -16.17 -24.93 -13.28
C ILE A 40 -15.06 -25.97 -13.09
N ASP A 41 -14.59 -26.52 -14.21
CA ASP A 41 -13.55 -27.53 -14.29
C ASP A 41 -12.18 -27.01 -13.85
N ASN A 42 -11.86 -25.78 -14.25
CA ASN A 42 -10.71 -25.04 -13.76
C ASN A 42 -11.02 -23.53 -13.78
N VAL A 43 -10.90 -22.84 -12.65
CA VAL A 43 -11.10 -21.38 -12.58
C VAL A 43 -9.92 -20.60 -13.18
N LEU A 44 -8.74 -21.22 -13.28
CA LEU A 44 -7.52 -20.62 -13.81
C LEU A 44 -7.46 -20.73 -15.34
N GLU A 45 -6.84 -19.77 -16.00
CA GLU A 45 -6.74 -19.70 -17.47
C GLU A 45 -5.99 -20.93 -18.05
N PRO A 46 -6.69 -21.90 -18.68
CA PRO A 46 -6.05 -23.12 -19.13
C PRO A 46 -5.14 -22.90 -20.34
N LEU A 47 -5.36 -21.83 -21.12
CA LEU A 47 -4.52 -21.47 -22.27
C LEU A 47 -3.16 -20.90 -21.86
N ASN A 48 -3.00 -20.48 -20.60
CA ASN A 48 -1.70 -20.11 -20.07
C ASN A 48 -0.87 -21.37 -19.80
N LYS A 49 0.45 -21.24 -19.97
CA LYS A 49 1.42 -22.18 -19.39
C LYS A 49 1.13 -22.34 -17.91
N GLU A 50 1.32 -23.54 -17.36
CA GLU A 50 1.06 -23.83 -15.94
C GLU A 50 1.75 -22.84 -15.01
N THR A 51 3.02 -22.50 -15.29
CA THR A 51 3.82 -21.50 -14.56
C THR A 51 3.30 -20.05 -14.65
N ASN A 52 2.19 -19.82 -15.37
CA ASN A 52 1.52 -18.53 -15.51
C ASN A 52 0.00 -18.65 -15.22
N ARG A 53 -0.38 -19.56 -14.31
CA ARG A 53 -1.75 -19.70 -13.80
C ARG A 53 -1.84 -19.14 -12.38
N GLY A 54 -1.62 -19.97 -11.35
CA GLY A 54 -1.47 -19.53 -9.96
C GLY A 54 -0.05 -19.80 -9.45
N TYR A 55 0.67 -18.76 -9.01
CA TYR A 55 2.08 -18.91 -8.63
C TYR A 55 2.53 -17.88 -7.60
N TRP A 56 3.58 -18.24 -6.86
CA TRP A 56 4.38 -17.30 -6.10
C TRP A 56 5.50 -16.74 -6.99
N ASP A 57 5.71 -15.43 -6.94
CA ASP A 57 6.81 -14.77 -7.62
C ASP A 57 7.56 -13.81 -6.71
N LEU A 58 8.79 -13.51 -7.12
CA LEU A 58 9.57 -12.41 -6.58
C LEU A 58 10.35 -11.72 -7.69
N VAL A 59 10.66 -10.45 -7.46
CA VAL A 59 11.60 -9.68 -8.27
C VAL A 59 12.80 -9.37 -7.39
N TRP A 60 13.99 -9.84 -7.76
CA TRP A 60 15.20 -9.66 -6.96
C TRP A 60 16.40 -9.21 -7.78
N SER A 61 17.43 -8.67 -7.13
CA SER A 61 18.68 -8.32 -7.82
C SER A 61 19.87 -8.35 -6.89
N ALA A 62 21.05 -8.60 -7.45
CA ALA A 62 22.31 -8.21 -6.81
C ALA A 62 22.38 -6.67 -6.69
N PRO A 63 23.14 -6.12 -5.73
CA PRO A 63 23.24 -4.67 -5.51
C PRO A 63 23.58 -3.91 -6.80
N GLY A 64 22.79 -2.87 -7.10
CA GLY A 64 23.00 -2.00 -8.27
C GLY A 64 22.71 -2.65 -9.64
N ARG A 65 22.10 -3.85 -9.67
CA ARG A 65 21.69 -4.52 -10.92
C ARG A 65 20.19 -4.38 -11.17
N LYS A 66 19.76 -4.69 -12.39
CA LYS A 66 18.34 -4.73 -12.76
C LYS A 66 17.67 -5.95 -12.09
N GLY A 67 16.42 -5.75 -11.64
CA GLY A 67 15.58 -6.82 -11.10
C GLY A 67 15.39 -7.99 -12.07
N ILE A 68 15.46 -9.20 -11.53
CA ILE A 68 15.22 -10.49 -12.15
C ILE A 68 13.87 -10.98 -11.63
N PHE A 69 12.94 -11.22 -12.54
CA PHE A 69 11.66 -11.85 -12.23
C PHE A 69 11.85 -13.37 -12.11
N ASP A 70 11.43 -13.93 -10.99
CA ASP A 70 11.56 -15.35 -10.68
C ASP A 70 10.21 -15.91 -10.21
N VAL A 71 9.67 -16.85 -10.99
CA VAL A 71 8.54 -17.69 -10.55
C VAL A 71 9.12 -18.78 -9.67
N ILE A 72 8.77 -18.76 -8.39
CA ILE A 72 9.36 -19.63 -7.39
C ILE A 72 8.91 -21.06 -7.67
N LYS A 73 9.86 -21.91 -8.09
CA LYS A 73 9.66 -23.34 -8.32
C LYS A 73 10.36 -24.14 -7.22
N GLY A 74 9.62 -24.99 -6.52
CA GLY A 74 10.20 -25.94 -5.59
C GLY A 74 11.05 -26.99 -6.31
N THR A 75 12.03 -27.54 -5.61
CA THR A 75 12.83 -28.68 -6.03
C THR A 75 12.51 -29.93 -5.20
N SER A 76 11.74 -29.78 -4.11
CA SER A 76 11.28 -30.89 -3.26
C SER A 76 9.88 -30.63 -2.74
N PHE A 77 9.07 -31.68 -2.72
CA PHE A 77 7.72 -31.70 -2.15
C PHE A 77 7.66 -32.53 -0.87
N ARG A 78 6.81 -32.14 0.09
CA ARG A 78 6.44 -32.95 1.26
C ARG A 78 4.99 -32.73 1.65
N VAL A 79 4.33 -33.80 2.09
CA VAL A 79 3.10 -33.73 2.91
C VAL A 79 3.52 -33.52 4.36
N ILE A 80 2.98 -32.48 5.00
CA ILE A 80 3.33 -32.05 6.36
C ILE A 80 2.24 -32.49 7.32
N VAL A 81 0.99 -32.26 6.94
CA VAL A 81 -0.21 -32.71 7.66
C VAL A 81 -1.15 -33.34 6.64
N ASP A 82 -1.70 -34.49 6.96
CA ASP A 82 -2.84 -35.10 6.27
C ASP A 82 -3.57 -35.97 7.30
N ASN A 83 -4.68 -35.46 7.84
CA ASN A 83 -5.40 -36.10 8.94
C ASN A 83 -6.92 -36.07 8.79
N GLY A 84 -7.41 -35.74 7.59
CA GLY A 84 -8.84 -35.66 7.29
C GLY A 84 -9.53 -34.34 7.70
N GLU A 85 -8.98 -33.60 8.67
CA GLU A 85 -9.45 -32.25 9.04
C GLU A 85 -8.62 -31.16 8.34
N GLN A 86 -7.34 -31.45 8.10
CA GLN A 86 -6.38 -30.56 7.49
C GLN A 86 -5.45 -31.33 6.56
N VAL A 87 -5.12 -30.68 5.45
CA VAL A 87 -3.97 -30.98 4.61
C VAL A 87 -3.03 -29.79 4.64
N GLU A 88 -1.75 -30.02 4.89
CA GLU A 88 -0.68 -29.05 4.66
C GLU A 88 0.42 -29.69 3.82
N VAL A 89 0.79 -29.02 2.73
CA VAL A 89 1.87 -29.45 1.83
C VAL A 89 2.93 -28.37 1.69
N SER A 90 4.17 -28.80 1.46
CA SER A 90 5.39 -27.98 1.38
C SER A 90 6.11 -28.18 0.06
N PHE A 91 6.53 -27.08 -0.56
CA PHE A 91 7.37 -27.05 -1.76
C PHE A 91 8.57 -26.17 -1.49
N THR A 92 9.75 -26.80 -1.38
CA THR A 92 10.99 -26.14 -0.96
C THR A 92 11.94 -25.95 -2.12
N ARG A 93 12.64 -24.81 -2.15
CA ARG A 93 13.82 -24.55 -2.98
C ARG A 93 14.93 -24.08 -2.06
N MET A 94 15.94 -24.92 -1.87
CA MET A 94 17.13 -24.58 -1.09
C MET A 94 18.12 -23.81 -1.97
N TRP A 95 18.90 -22.92 -1.36
CA TRP A 95 19.96 -22.21 -2.05
C TRP A 95 21.35 -22.72 -1.62
N ASP A 96 22.26 -22.79 -2.57
CA ASP A 96 23.68 -23.05 -2.36
C ASP A 96 24.53 -22.21 -3.33
N PRO A 97 25.84 -22.04 -3.08
CA PRO A 97 26.70 -21.18 -3.89
C PRO A 97 26.74 -21.48 -5.40
N SER A 98 26.40 -22.70 -5.84
CA SER A 98 26.34 -23.04 -7.28
C SER A 98 25.17 -22.36 -8.03
N LEU A 99 24.21 -21.81 -7.29
CA LEU A 99 23.03 -21.10 -7.76
C LEU A 99 23.20 -19.57 -7.76
N GLU A 100 24.37 -19.06 -7.36
CA GLU A 100 24.67 -17.63 -7.37
C GLU A 100 24.42 -17.01 -8.76
N GLY A 101 23.78 -15.84 -8.77
CA GLY A 101 23.40 -15.12 -9.99
C GLY A 101 22.24 -15.73 -10.77
N LYS A 102 21.78 -16.94 -10.44
CA LYS A 102 20.63 -17.62 -11.08
C LYS A 102 19.36 -17.50 -10.25
N TYR A 103 19.48 -17.70 -8.95
CA TYR A 103 18.38 -17.59 -8.00
C TYR A 103 18.76 -16.69 -6.85
N VAL A 104 17.74 -16.08 -6.24
CA VAL A 104 17.90 -15.28 -5.03
C VAL A 104 18.56 -16.14 -3.95
N PRO A 105 19.52 -15.61 -3.16
CA PRO A 105 20.14 -16.31 -2.03
C PRO A 105 19.17 -16.59 -0.88
N LEU A 106 18.10 -17.35 -1.10
CA LEU A 106 17.10 -17.67 -0.10
C LEU A 106 16.76 -19.15 -0.14
N ASN A 107 16.72 -19.77 1.03
CA ASN A 107 15.88 -20.94 1.23
C ASN A 107 14.42 -20.48 1.22
N ILE A 108 13.61 -21.10 0.39
CA ILE A 108 12.19 -20.77 0.25
C ILE A 108 11.37 -22.02 0.47
N ASP A 109 10.41 -21.95 1.40
CA ASP A 109 9.42 -22.99 1.65
C ASP A 109 8.02 -22.43 1.43
N LYS A 110 7.40 -22.79 0.30
CA LYS A 110 6.01 -22.43 0.01
C LYS A 110 5.08 -23.50 0.57
N ARG A 111 4.05 -23.05 1.25
CA ARG A 111 3.08 -23.91 1.93
C ARG A 111 1.68 -23.66 1.39
N PHE A 112 0.92 -24.73 1.27
CA PHE A 112 -0.51 -24.67 0.98
C PHE A 112 -1.26 -25.48 2.04
N VAL A 113 -2.35 -24.92 2.54
CA VAL A 113 -3.20 -25.57 3.54
C VAL A 113 -4.63 -25.64 3.03
N MET A 114 -5.25 -26.81 3.15
CA MET A 114 -6.67 -27.00 2.88
C MET A 114 -7.33 -27.57 4.13
N LEU A 115 -8.42 -26.94 4.56
CA LEU A 115 -9.18 -27.36 5.72
C LEU A 115 -10.46 -28.07 5.27
N ARG A 116 -10.91 -29.03 6.08
CA ARG A 116 -12.20 -29.68 5.91
C ARG A 116 -13.32 -28.64 6.00
N ALA A 117 -14.33 -28.79 5.16
CA ALA A 117 -15.50 -27.92 5.15
C ALA A 117 -15.23 -26.42 4.89
N SER A 118 -14.03 -26.06 4.42
CA SER A 118 -13.71 -24.69 3.99
C SER A 118 -13.91 -24.52 2.49
N SER A 119 -14.52 -23.41 2.05
CA SER A 119 -14.70 -23.10 0.63
C SER A 119 -13.50 -22.33 0.07
N GLY A 120 -12.29 -22.80 0.38
CA GLY A 120 -11.06 -22.19 -0.07
C GLY A 120 -9.82 -22.94 0.41
N PHE A 121 -8.66 -22.33 0.18
CA PHE A 121 -7.37 -22.83 0.65
C PHE A 121 -6.46 -21.66 1.04
N TYR A 122 -5.48 -21.94 1.89
CA TYR A 122 -4.53 -20.95 2.37
C TYR A 122 -3.17 -21.15 1.71
N SER A 123 -2.40 -20.08 1.58
CA SER A 123 -0.99 -20.16 1.20
C SER A 123 -0.15 -19.18 2.00
N TYR A 124 1.04 -19.64 2.38
CA TYR A 124 2.07 -18.85 3.05
C TYR A 124 3.45 -19.32 2.60
N ALA A 125 4.47 -18.52 2.87
CA ALA A 125 5.85 -18.91 2.57
C ALA A 125 6.81 -18.48 3.68
N ILE A 126 7.86 -19.27 3.88
CA ILE A 126 8.97 -18.97 4.78
C ILE A 126 10.19 -18.70 3.91
N TYR A 127 10.76 -17.51 4.03
CA TYR A 127 12.02 -17.14 3.39
C TYR A 127 13.11 -17.08 4.45
N GLU A 128 14.26 -17.67 4.15
CA GLU A 128 15.43 -17.68 5.04
C GLU A 128 16.71 -17.39 4.25
N HIS A 129 17.40 -16.33 4.63
CA HIS A 129 18.75 -15.99 4.22
C HIS A 129 19.70 -16.40 5.34
N LEU A 130 20.66 -17.28 5.04
CA LEU A 130 21.63 -17.71 6.04
C LEU A 130 22.78 -16.72 6.17
N LYS A 131 23.47 -16.79 7.31
CA LYS A 131 24.64 -15.98 7.57
C LYS A 131 25.70 -16.20 6.49
N ASP A 132 26.38 -15.12 6.12
CA ASP A 132 27.49 -15.10 5.16
C ASP A 132 27.09 -15.38 3.69
N TRP A 133 25.79 -15.46 3.40
CA TRP A 133 25.29 -15.56 2.02
C TRP A 133 25.35 -14.23 1.26
N PRO A 134 25.38 -14.25 -0.10
CA PRO A 134 25.58 -13.06 -0.92
C PRO A 134 24.51 -11.99 -0.78
N ASP A 135 24.93 -10.73 -0.95
CA ASP A 135 24.04 -9.57 -0.95
C ASP A 135 22.96 -9.65 -2.05
N PHE A 136 21.74 -9.22 -1.71
CA PHE A 136 20.65 -9.12 -2.67
C PHE A 136 19.60 -8.07 -2.25
N GLU A 137 18.66 -7.79 -3.14
CA GLU A 137 17.52 -6.91 -2.92
C GLU A 137 16.23 -7.61 -3.36
N ILE A 138 15.12 -7.39 -2.66
CA ILE A 138 13.79 -7.88 -3.06
C ILE A 138 12.93 -6.70 -3.48
N GLY A 139 12.76 -6.50 -4.77
CA GLY A 139 11.89 -5.45 -5.31
C GLY A 139 10.40 -5.73 -5.09
N GLU A 140 9.99 -7.00 -5.23
CA GLU A 140 8.61 -7.46 -5.06
C GLU A 140 8.58 -8.90 -4.56
N THR A 141 7.57 -9.28 -3.79
CA THR A 141 7.15 -10.69 -3.64
C THR A 141 5.66 -10.79 -3.38
N ARG A 142 5.00 -11.76 -4.02
CA ARG A 142 3.54 -11.90 -4.06
C ARG A 142 3.08 -13.29 -4.48
N ILE A 143 1.77 -13.50 -4.38
CA ILE A 143 1.03 -14.55 -5.11
C ILE A 143 0.25 -13.91 -6.24
N THR A 144 0.23 -14.55 -7.40
CA THR A 144 -0.52 -14.13 -8.58
C THR A 144 -1.45 -15.24 -9.04
N PHE A 145 -2.72 -14.94 -9.28
CA PHE A 145 -3.68 -15.83 -9.94
C PHE A 145 -4.18 -15.21 -11.24
N LYS A 146 -4.06 -15.97 -12.34
CA LYS A 146 -4.61 -15.66 -13.66
C LYS A 146 -5.87 -16.49 -13.90
N LEU A 147 -7.02 -15.86 -13.74
CA LEU A 147 -8.32 -16.53 -13.89
C LEU A 147 -8.70 -16.64 -15.36
N ARG A 148 -9.69 -17.48 -15.67
CA ARG A 148 -10.28 -17.62 -17.00
C ARG A 148 -10.93 -16.34 -17.47
N LYS A 149 -10.41 -15.74 -18.55
CA LYS A 149 -10.96 -14.49 -19.11
C LYS A 149 -12.36 -14.65 -19.71
N ASP A 150 -12.73 -15.86 -20.13
CA ASP A 150 -14.06 -16.16 -20.65
C ASP A 150 -15.12 -16.27 -19.53
N LYS A 151 -14.69 -16.43 -18.28
CA LYS A 151 -15.55 -16.63 -17.11
C LYS A 151 -15.59 -15.42 -16.20
N PHE A 152 -14.44 -14.96 -15.74
CA PHE A 152 -14.30 -13.91 -14.73
C PHE A 152 -14.17 -12.55 -15.40
N GLN A 153 -15.26 -11.80 -15.42
CA GLN A 153 -15.36 -10.55 -16.19
C GLN A 153 -15.71 -9.32 -15.33
N TYR A 154 -16.20 -9.54 -14.11
CA TYR A 154 -16.57 -8.49 -13.18
C TYR A 154 -15.59 -8.48 -12.01
N MET A 155 -14.95 -7.36 -11.76
CA MET A 155 -13.96 -7.20 -10.68
C MET A 155 -14.57 -6.40 -9.53
N ALA A 156 -14.22 -6.77 -8.31
CA ALA A 156 -14.54 -6.00 -7.12
C ALA A 156 -13.31 -5.83 -6.22
N VAL A 157 -13.00 -4.58 -5.86
CA VAL A 157 -11.89 -4.24 -4.94
C VAL A 157 -12.33 -3.40 -3.74
N SER A 158 -13.48 -2.70 -3.85
CA SER A 158 -14.17 -2.03 -2.76
C SER A 158 -15.63 -1.79 -3.16
N ASP A 159 -16.53 -1.44 -2.23
CA ASP A 159 -17.96 -1.23 -2.50
C ASP A 159 -18.22 -0.23 -3.65
N ASN A 160 -17.37 0.78 -3.76
CA ASN A 160 -17.45 1.82 -4.79
C ASN A 160 -16.56 1.56 -6.03
N ARG A 161 -15.68 0.55 -6.01
CA ARG A 161 -14.79 0.20 -7.13
C ARG A 161 -15.03 -1.23 -7.59
N GLN A 162 -16.13 -1.41 -8.30
CA GLN A 162 -16.50 -2.68 -8.93
C GLN A 162 -17.08 -2.42 -10.31
N ARG A 163 -16.74 -3.27 -11.29
CA ARG A 163 -17.25 -3.14 -12.67
C ARG A 163 -16.94 -4.37 -13.51
N TYR A 164 -17.62 -4.46 -14.65
CA TYR A 164 -17.08 -5.20 -15.78
C TYR A 164 -15.77 -4.56 -16.25
N MET A 165 -14.75 -5.41 -16.40
CA MET A 165 -13.41 -5.02 -16.78
C MET A 165 -13.17 -5.28 -18.27
N PRO A 166 -12.26 -4.52 -18.92
CA PRO A 166 -11.78 -4.89 -20.24
C PRO A 166 -11.14 -6.29 -20.22
N LEU A 167 -11.12 -6.95 -21.37
CA LEU A 167 -10.43 -8.22 -21.52
C LEU A 167 -8.94 -7.99 -21.82
N PRO A 168 -8.04 -8.93 -21.50
CA PRO A 168 -6.63 -8.78 -21.85
C PRO A 168 -6.41 -8.62 -23.36
N ASP A 169 -7.30 -9.17 -24.18
CA ASP A 169 -7.28 -9.02 -25.64
C ASP A 169 -7.53 -7.56 -26.07
N ASP A 170 -8.24 -6.77 -25.27
CA ASP A 170 -8.53 -5.37 -25.58
C ASP A 170 -7.30 -4.47 -25.43
N ARG A 171 -6.24 -4.98 -24.80
CA ARG A 171 -4.94 -4.32 -24.64
C ARG A 171 -3.92 -4.73 -25.72
N LEU A 172 -4.34 -5.48 -26.74
CA LEU A 172 -3.48 -5.88 -27.86
C LEU A 172 -3.37 -4.78 -28.93
N PRO A 173 -2.29 -4.76 -29.73
CA PRO A 173 -2.13 -3.81 -30.83
C PRO A 173 -3.35 -3.78 -31.75
N GLY A 174 -3.81 -2.56 -32.10
CA GLY A 174 -4.99 -2.34 -32.95
C GLY A 174 -6.33 -2.34 -32.20
N ARG A 175 -6.33 -2.52 -30.87
CA ARG A 175 -7.52 -2.41 -30.01
C ARG A 175 -7.39 -1.34 -28.92
N CYS A 176 -6.17 -0.93 -28.62
CA CYS A 176 -5.85 0.14 -27.70
C CYS A 176 -4.67 0.97 -28.18
N GLN A 177 -4.56 2.18 -27.62
CA GLN A 177 -3.40 3.05 -27.74
C GLN A 177 -2.68 3.15 -26.39
N THR A 178 -1.37 2.88 -26.37
CA THR A 178 -0.54 3.17 -25.17
C THR A 178 -0.44 4.67 -24.96
N LEU A 179 -0.60 5.10 -23.70
CA LEU A 179 -0.52 6.50 -23.31
C LEU A 179 0.89 6.85 -22.81
N ALA A 180 1.03 7.73 -21.81
CA ALA A 180 2.33 8.26 -21.39
C ALA A 180 3.28 7.21 -20.78
N TYR A 181 2.78 6.02 -20.41
CA TYR A 181 3.57 4.90 -19.91
C TYR A 181 2.86 3.56 -20.21
N PRO A 182 3.60 2.43 -20.23
CA PRO A 182 3.09 1.14 -20.76
C PRO A 182 1.87 0.58 -20.03
N GLU A 183 1.70 0.90 -18.76
CA GLU A 183 0.59 0.41 -17.95
C GLU A 183 -0.75 1.09 -18.27
N ALA A 184 -0.75 2.31 -18.81
CA ALA A 184 -1.96 3.03 -19.16
C ALA A 184 -2.26 2.94 -20.67
N VAL A 185 -3.47 2.48 -21.00
CA VAL A 185 -3.94 2.39 -22.40
C VAL A 185 -5.32 3.00 -22.56
N LEU A 186 -5.55 3.67 -23.69
CA LEU A 186 -6.87 4.08 -24.15
C LEU A 186 -7.50 2.94 -24.95
N LEU A 187 -8.70 2.52 -24.57
CA LEU A 187 -9.43 1.45 -25.25
C LEU A 187 -10.15 1.99 -26.49
N GLU A 188 -9.64 1.68 -27.68
CA GLU A 188 -10.19 2.18 -28.95
C GLU A 188 -11.29 1.28 -29.51
N ASN A 189 -11.08 -0.04 -29.45
CA ASN A 189 -12.01 -1.03 -29.98
C ASN A 189 -12.17 -2.23 -29.04
N PRO A 190 -12.59 -2.03 -27.77
CA PRO A 190 -12.77 -3.13 -26.82
C PRO A 190 -13.90 -4.09 -27.24
N LYS A 191 -13.89 -5.32 -26.68
CA LYS A 191 -14.93 -6.32 -26.98
C LYS A 191 -16.27 -5.89 -26.39
N MET A 192 -16.24 -5.34 -25.17
CA MET A 192 -17.37 -4.66 -24.55
C MET A 192 -17.39 -3.21 -25.05
N LYS A 193 -18.36 -2.87 -25.89
CA LYS A 193 -18.39 -1.59 -26.62
C LYS A 193 -18.57 -0.38 -25.71
N GLU A 194 -19.20 -0.59 -24.56
CA GLU A 194 -19.39 0.40 -23.52
C GLU A 194 -18.05 0.89 -22.97
N LEU A 195 -16.97 0.10 -23.02
CA LEU A 195 -15.65 0.50 -22.52
C LEU A 195 -14.85 1.37 -23.52
N ALA A 196 -15.37 1.59 -24.73
CA ALA A 196 -14.66 2.36 -25.75
C ALA A 196 -14.47 3.81 -25.30
N GLY A 197 -13.26 4.33 -25.54
CA GLY A 197 -12.82 5.66 -25.12
C GLY A 197 -12.43 5.75 -23.64
N GLU A 198 -12.43 4.64 -22.89
CA GLU A 198 -11.95 4.65 -21.51
C GLU A 198 -10.46 4.34 -21.39
N VAL A 199 -9.82 4.91 -20.37
CA VAL A 199 -8.46 4.54 -19.98
C VAL A 199 -8.47 3.38 -18.99
N ASP A 200 -7.66 2.36 -19.25
CA ASP A 200 -7.40 1.23 -18.36
C ASP A 200 -5.95 1.21 -17.88
N ASP A 201 -5.77 1.27 -16.57
CA ASP A 201 -4.48 1.16 -15.89
C ASP A 201 -4.64 0.40 -14.56
N LYS A 202 -3.78 -0.61 -14.34
CA LYS A 202 -3.80 -1.42 -13.12
C LYS A 202 -3.69 -0.59 -11.83
N TYR A 203 -3.01 0.57 -11.85
CA TYR A 203 -2.83 1.39 -10.65
C TYR A 203 -4.11 2.11 -10.21
N GLN A 204 -5.12 2.20 -11.07
CA GLN A 204 -6.46 2.70 -10.69
C GLN A 204 -7.15 1.79 -9.66
N TYR A 205 -6.67 0.55 -9.51
CA TYR A 205 -7.23 -0.44 -8.60
C TYR A 205 -6.34 -0.71 -7.37
N SER A 206 -5.29 0.09 -7.15
CA SER A 206 -4.47 -0.01 -5.95
C SER A 206 -5.26 0.32 -4.67
N CYS A 207 -4.89 -0.28 -3.55
CA CYS A 207 -5.46 -0.04 -2.23
C CYS A 207 -4.35 0.17 -1.19
N GLU A 208 -4.62 0.98 -0.17
CA GLU A 208 -3.79 1.03 1.05
C GLU A 208 -3.89 -0.29 1.81
N ASN A 209 -2.82 -0.71 2.48
CA ASN A 209 -2.78 -1.97 3.24
C ASN A 209 -3.97 -2.10 4.21
N LYS A 210 -4.27 -1.03 4.97
CA LYS A 210 -5.38 -1.01 5.94
C LYS A 210 -6.77 -1.33 5.34
N ASP A 211 -6.94 -1.08 4.04
CA ASP A 211 -8.20 -1.33 3.31
C ASP A 211 -8.10 -2.57 2.41
N ASN A 212 -6.88 -3.01 2.07
CA ASN A 212 -6.57 -4.11 1.16
C ASN A 212 -6.70 -5.49 1.84
N MET A 213 -7.93 -5.80 2.22
CA MET A 213 -8.26 -6.99 3.00
C MET A 213 -9.01 -8.06 2.18
N VAL A 214 -9.81 -7.64 1.19
CA VAL A 214 -10.53 -8.55 0.29
C VAL A 214 -10.73 -7.91 -1.09
N HIS A 215 -10.40 -8.65 -2.14
CA HIS A 215 -10.65 -8.27 -3.54
C HIS A 215 -10.66 -9.50 -4.43
N GLY A 216 -11.24 -9.38 -5.62
CA GLY A 216 -11.39 -10.53 -6.48
C GLY A 216 -12.21 -10.30 -7.73
N TRP A 217 -12.76 -11.41 -8.23
CA TRP A 217 -13.49 -11.46 -9.48
C TRP A 217 -14.75 -12.32 -9.36
N ILE A 218 -15.76 -11.95 -10.13
CA ILE A 218 -17.02 -12.64 -10.27
C ILE A 218 -17.12 -13.20 -11.69
N CYS A 219 -17.42 -14.49 -11.77
CA CYS A 219 -17.99 -15.12 -12.94
C CYS A 219 -19.51 -15.02 -12.83
N PRO A 220 -20.22 -14.42 -13.81
CA PRO A 220 -21.67 -14.33 -13.77
C PRO A 220 -22.36 -15.66 -14.16
N ASN A 221 -21.67 -16.55 -14.87
CA ASN A 221 -22.27 -17.81 -15.33
C ASN A 221 -21.25 -18.99 -15.46
N PRO A 222 -21.29 -19.98 -14.55
CA PRO A 222 -22.13 -20.02 -13.35
C PRO A 222 -21.72 -18.91 -12.35
N PRO A 223 -22.64 -18.40 -11.50
CA PRO A 223 -22.29 -17.40 -10.49
C PRO A 223 -21.27 -17.94 -9.49
N VAL A 224 -20.02 -17.49 -9.64
CA VAL A 224 -18.89 -17.91 -8.81
C VAL A 224 -18.01 -16.71 -8.53
N GLY A 225 -17.69 -16.49 -7.26
CA GLY A 225 -16.69 -15.53 -6.82
C GLY A 225 -15.34 -16.19 -6.58
N PHE A 226 -14.26 -15.48 -6.89
CA PHE A 226 -12.88 -15.82 -6.53
C PHE A 226 -12.27 -14.64 -5.79
N TRP A 227 -11.82 -14.85 -4.55
CA TRP A 227 -11.43 -13.79 -3.64
C TRP A 227 -10.07 -14.06 -3.00
N GLN A 228 -9.25 -13.02 -2.93
CA GLN A 228 -8.04 -12.99 -2.12
C GLN A 228 -8.37 -12.28 -0.81
N ILE A 229 -8.28 -12.99 0.31
CA ILE A 229 -8.50 -12.44 1.65
C ILE A 229 -7.17 -12.38 2.41
N THR A 230 -6.84 -11.20 2.93
CA THR A 230 -5.67 -10.96 3.79
C THR A 230 -6.16 -10.63 5.20
N PRO A 231 -5.99 -11.52 6.19
CA PRO A 231 -6.54 -11.30 7.54
C PRO A 231 -5.70 -10.35 8.40
N SER A 232 -4.42 -10.15 8.06
CA SER A 232 -3.47 -9.33 8.81
C SER A 232 -2.42 -8.71 7.89
N ASP A 233 -2.01 -7.48 8.20
CA ASP A 233 -0.94 -6.77 7.52
C ASP A 233 0.44 -7.01 8.16
N GLU A 234 0.57 -7.85 9.20
CA GLU A 234 1.79 -7.93 10.02
C GLU A 234 3.06 -8.23 9.22
N PHE A 235 2.91 -8.96 8.11
CA PHE A 235 3.99 -9.37 7.22
C PHE A 235 4.18 -8.45 6.01
N ARG A 236 3.31 -7.44 5.81
CA ARG A 236 3.43 -6.44 4.75
C ARG A 236 4.39 -5.32 5.18
N SER A 237 4.95 -4.63 4.18
CA SER A 237 5.87 -3.50 4.40
C SER A 237 5.16 -2.14 4.42
N GLY A 238 5.81 -1.13 5.02
CA GLY A 238 5.44 0.28 4.90
C GLY A 238 4.24 0.76 5.71
N GLY A 239 3.72 -0.06 6.63
CA GLY A 239 2.62 0.31 7.52
C GLY A 239 1.24 0.47 6.82
N PRO A 240 0.27 1.10 7.50
CA PRO A 240 -1.15 1.06 7.10
C PRO A 240 -1.45 1.78 5.78
N HIS A 241 -0.73 2.88 5.49
CA HIS A 241 -0.94 3.70 4.29
C HIS A 241 -0.16 3.23 3.05
N LYS A 242 0.68 2.20 3.17
CA LYS A 242 1.39 1.69 2.01
C LYS A 242 0.39 1.13 1.00
N GLN A 243 0.43 1.68 -0.21
CA GLN A 243 -0.42 1.23 -1.31
C GLN A 243 0.19 0.04 -2.06
N ASN A 244 -0.67 -0.91 -2.42
CA ASN A 244 -0.33 -2.11 -3.18
C ASN A 244 -1.38 -2.40 -4.26
N LEU A 245 -0.97 -3.15 -5.28
CA LEU A 245 -1.87 -3.65 -6.32
C LEU A 245 -2.82 -4.72 -5.75
N THR A 246 -4.00 -4.84 -6.36
CA THR A 246 -5.05 -5.79 -5.98
C THR A 246 -5.42 -6.70 -7.16
N SER A 247 -6.65 -6.61 -7.67
CA SER A 247 -7.11 -7.19 -8.93
C SER A 247 -7.01 -6.19 -10.08
N HIS A 248 -6.77 -6.68 -11.30
CA HIS A 248 -6.75 -5.86 -12.52
C HIS A 248 -6.96 -6.68 -13.80
N VAL A 249 -7.09 -6.00 -14.94
CA VAL A 249 -7.27 -6.60 -16.29
C VAL A 249 -6.47 -7.87 -16.55
N GLY A 250 -7.07 -8.83 -17.26
CA GLY A 250 -6.50 -10.15 -17.50
C GLY A 250 -6.86 -11.17 -16.43
N PRO A 251 -8.17 -11.24 -16.07
CA PRO A 251 -8.67 -11.27 -14.69
C PRO A 251 -7.63 -11.78 -13.70
N THR A 252 -6.78 -10.83 -13.27
CA THR A 252 -5.64 -11.10 -12.41
C THR A 252 -6.01 -10.72 -10.99
N THR A 253 -5.64 -11.57 -10.03
CA THR A 253 -5.75 -11.31 -8.59
C THR A 253 -4.38 -11.43 -7.96
N LEU A 254 -3.95 -10.44 -7.17
CA LEU A 254 -2.64 -10.41 -6.51
C LEU A 254 -2.78 -10.43 -4.99
N ALA A 255 -1.93 -11.19 -4.31
CA ALA A 255 -1.66 -11.03 -2.88
C ALA A 255 -0.26 -10.44 -2.70
N MET A 256 -0.17 -9.11 -2.54
CA MET A 256 1.10 -8.39 -2.43
C MET A 256 1.64 -8.43 -0.99
N PHE A 257 2.91 -8.79 -0.83
CA PHE A 257 3.60 -8.77 0.47
C PHE A 257 4.64 -7.65 0.56
N LEU A 258 5.53 -7.60 -0.44
CA LEU A 258 6.56 -6.57 -0.58
C LEU A 258 6.45 -5.93 -1.96
N SER A 259 6.65 -4.62 -2.01
CA SER A 259 6.78 -3.88 -3.27
C SER A 259 7.29 -2.47 -3.06
N GLY A 260 8.20 -2.02 -3.93
CA GLY A 260 8.58 -0.61 -4.07
C GLY A 260 7.49 0.30 -4.67
N HIS A 261 6.28 -0.18 -4.94
CA HIS A 261 5.18 0.67 -5.42
C HIS A 261 4.81 1.75 -4.40
N TYR A 262 4.68 3.01 -4.83
CA TYR A 262 4.35 4.18 -3.98
C TYR A 262 5.40 4.52 -2.89
N ALA A 263 6.61 3.94 -2.96
CA ALA A 263 7.71 4.26 -2.04
C ALA A 263 9.12 4.18 -2.66
N GLY A 264 9.24 3.56 -3.84
CA GLY A 264 10.52 3.39 -4.50
C GLY A 264 11.50 2.55 -3.70
N GLN A 265 12.76 2.98 -3.70
CA GLN A 265 13.88 2.24 -3.11
C GLN A 265 13.87 2.18 -1.58
N ASP A 266 13.05 3.00 -0.92
CA ASP A 266 12.93 3.03 0.54
C ASP A 266 12.21 1.79 1.09
N LEU A 267 11.34 1.14 0.29
CA LEU A 267 10.64 -0.10 0.64
C LEU A 267 11.07 -1.30 -0.22
N VAL A 268 12.32 -1.27 -0.70
CA VAL A 268 13.00 -2.43 -1.26
C VAL A 268 13.94 -2.98 -0.18
N PRO A 269 13.64 -4.15 0.43
CA PRO A 269 14.55 -4.80 1.36
C PRO A 269 15.92 -5.05 0.73
N LYS A 270 16.96 -4.63 1.45
CA LYS A 270 18.36 -4.79 1.03
C LYS A 270 19.09 -5.64 2.04
N PHE A 271 19.59 -6.79 1.61
CA PHE A 271 20.35 -7.71 2.44
C PHE A 271 21.84 -7.56 2.15
N ARG A 272 22.63 -7.22 3.18
CA ARG A 272 24.04 -6.84 3.04
C ARG A 272 24.95 -7.53 4.04
N GLY A 273 26.20 -7.78 3.63
CA GLY A 273 27.27 -8.21 4.51
C GLY A 273 26.99 -9.56 5.19
N GLY A 274 26.25 -10.44 4.51
CA GLY A 274 25.91 -11.75 5.05
C GLY A 274 24.89 -11.73 6.20
N GLU A 275 24.06 -10.68 6.31
CA GLU A 275 23.05 -10.57 7.38
C GLU A 275 22.06 -11.74 7.36
N PRO A 276 21.90 -12.54 8.43
CA PRO A 276 20.89 -13.58 8.47
C PRO A 276 19.50 -12.95 8.55
N TRP A 277 18.51 -13.54 7.89
CA TRP A 277 17.14 -13.05 7.92
C TRP A 277 16.16 -14.20 7.72
N LYS A 278 15.04 -14.19 8.45
CA LYS A 278 13.98 -15.18 8.28
C LYS A 278 12.63 -14.52 8.47
N LYS A 279 11.70 -14.77 7.55
CA LYS A 279 10.35 -14.20 7.60
C LYS A 279 9.30 -15.14 7.04
N VAL A 280 8.14 -15.15 7.69
CA VAL A 280 6.90 -15.76 7.23
C VAL A 280 5.99 -14.72 6.58
N PHE A 281 5.55 -14.99 5.35
CA PHE A 281 4.54 -14.21 4.62
C PHE A 281 3.21 -14.95 4.57
N GLY A 282 2.11 -14.30 4.98
CA GLY A 282 0.81 -14.94 5.11
C GLY A 282 0.65 -15.69 6.45
N PRO A 283 -0.32 -16.63 6.55
CA PRO A 283 -1.19 -17.10 5.47
C PRO A 283 -2.19 -16.07 4.93
N VAL A 284 -2.39 -16.10 3.62
CA VAL A 284 -3.55 -15.48 2.96
C VAL A 284 -4.53 -16.56 2.53
N PHE A 285 -5.82 -16.21 2.45
CA PHE A 285 -6.89 -17.14 2.11
C PHE A 285 -7.41 -16.88 0.70
N ILE A 286 -7.51 -17.95 -0.09
CA ILE A 286 -8.11 -17.94 -1.42
C ILE A 286 -9.50 -18.55 -1.29
N TYR A 287 -10.49 -17.68 -1.28
CA TYR A 287 -11.88 -18.02 -1.01
C TYR A 287 -12.69 -18.08 -2.30
N LEU A 288 -13.56 -19.08 -2.42
CA LEU A 288 -14.51 -19.22 -3.50
C LEU A 288 -15.91 -19.40 -2.94
N ASN A 289 -16.87 -18.71 -3.52
CA ASN A 289 -18.28 -18.86 -3.21
C ASN A 289 -19.11 -18.95 -4.50
N SER A 290 -20.35 -19.42 -4.38
CA SER A 290 -21.28 -19.52 -5.50
C SER A 290 -22.70 -19.20 -5.06
N SER A 291 -23.51 -18.70 -5.97
CA SER A 291 -24.94 -18.45 -5.76
C SER A 291 -25.78 -19.12 -6.85
N ALA A 292 -27.10 -19.14 -6.68
CA ALA A 292 -27.97 -19.60 -7.76
C ALA A 292 -27.94 -18.60 -8.93
N ILE A 293 -28.15 -19.07 -10.16
CA ILE A 293 -28.11 -18.25 -11.39
C ILE A 293 -29.05 -17.04 -11.35
N LYS A 294 -30.13 -17.12 -10.56
CA LYS A 294 -31.13 -16.05 -10.44
C LYS A 294 -30.79 -15.02 -9.37
N ASP A 295 -29.79 -15.29 -8.53
CA ASP A 295 -29.42 -14.41 -7.43
C ASP A 295 -28.59 -13.23 -7.96
N ASP A 296 -28.68 -12.10 -7.25
CA ASP A 296 -27.85 -10.93 -7.55
C ASP A 296 -26.36 -11.29 -7.31
N PRO A 297 -25.48 -11.16 -8.33
CA PRO A 297 -24.04 -11.38 -8.16
C PRO A 297 -23.41 -10.51 -7.06
N PHE A 298 -24.05 -9.39 -6.67
CA PHE A 298 -23.67 -8.58 -5.52
C PHE A 298 -23.56 -9.40 -4.22
N TRP A 299 -24.38 -10.45 -4.06
CA TRP A 299 -24.31 -11.32 -2.90
C TRP A 299 -22.95 -12.03 -2.76
N LEU A 300 -22.28 -12.36 -3.87
CA LEU A 300 -20.96 -13.01 -3.84
C LEU A 300 -19.91 -12.10 -3.19
N TRP A 301 -20.01 -10.79 -3.42
CA TRP A 301 -19.15 -9.79 -2.80
C TRP A 301 -19.47 -9.59 -1.32
N GLU A 302 -20.75 -9.47 -0.96
CA GLU A 302 -21.15 -9.33 0.44
C GLU A 302 -20.73 -10.53 1.29
N ASP A 303 -20.91 -11.74 0.77
CA ASP A 303 -20.48 -12.98 1.43
C ASP A 303 -18.94 -13.03 1.59
N ALA A 304 -18.17 -12.59 0.60
CA ALA A 304 -16.72 -12.47 0.73
C ALA A 304 -16.29 -11.42 1.80
N LYS A 305 -17.03 -10.32 1.93
CA LYS A 305 -16.83 -9.34 3.01
C LYS A 305 -17.21 -9.91 4.39
N ILE A 306 -18.27 -10.70 4.47
CA ILE A 306 -18.69 -11.39 5.71
C ILE A 306 -17.60 -12.38 6.15
N GLN A 307 -17.03 -13.15 5.21
CA GLN A 307 -15.90 -14.05 5.50
C GLN A 307 -14.70 -13.30 6.09
N LYS A 308 -14.51 -12.01 5.71
CA LYS A 308 -13.53 -11.09 6.29
C LYS A 308 -13.96 -10.54 7.68
N MET A 309 -15.19 -10.06 7.87
CA MET A 309 -15.67 -9.29 9.04
C MET A 309 -17.10 -9.69 9.46
N VAL A 310 -17.36 -9.96 10.75
CA VAL A 310 -18.74 -10.01 11.29
C VAL A 310 -18.91 -9.16 12.54
N MET A 311 -19.99 -8.37 12.57
CA MET A 311 -20.65 -7.89 13.79
C MET A 311 -21.88 -8.76 14.12
N GLN A 312 -21.89 -9.27 15.36
CA GLN A 312 -22.95 -9.74 16.26
C GLN A 312 -24.36 -10.11 15.73
N ASN A 313 -24.75 -11.39 15.91
CA ASN A 313 -26.01 -11.90 16.50
C ASN A 313 -26.15 -13.42 16.24
N ASP A 314 -25.54 -14.24 17.10
CA ASP A 314 -25.84 -15.68 17.31
C ASP A 314 -25.79 -16.65 16.11
N VAL A 315 -24.71 -16.63 15.31
CA VAL A 315 -24.30 -17.81 14.51
C VAL A 315 -22.80 -18.03 14.62
N GLN A 316 -22.42 -19.26 14.98
CA GLN A 316 -21.03 -19.70 15.08
C GLN A 316 -20.46 -19.98 13.68
N MET A 317 -19.68 -19.04 13.12
CA MET A 317 -18.85 -19.27 11.93
C MET A 317 -17.48 -18.59 12.15
N MET A 318 -16.38 -19.33 11.97
CA MET A 318 -15.01 -18.82 12.14
C MET A 318 -14.68 -17.81 11.02
N THR A 319 -14.43 -16.53 11.35
CA THR A 319 -14.04 -15.50 10.36
C THR A 319 -12.52 -15.39 10.25
N GLU A 320 -12.00 -14.92 9.11
CA GLU A 320 -10.54 -14.90 8.87
C GLU A 320 -9.79 -13.92 9.77
N VAL A 321 -10.35 -12.73 10.04
CA VAL A 321 -9.74 -11.73 10.93
C VAL A 321 -9.78 -12.16 12.40
N GLN A 322 -10.90 -12.74 12.87
CA GLN A 322 -11.00 -13.21 14.26
C GLN A 322 -10.20 -14.49 14.51
N SER A 323 -10.02 -15.31 13.48
CA SER A 323 -9.20 -16.51 13.54
C SER A 323 -7.70 -16.19 13.44
N TRP A 324 -7.32 -14.94 13.19
CA TRP A 324 -5.92 -14.54 13.17
C TRP A 324 -5.36 -14.40 14.60
N PRO A 325 -4.16 -14.93 14.87
CA PRO A 325 -3.34 -15.80 14.02
C PRO A 325 -3.90 -17.22 14.00
N TYR A 326 -3.84 -17.87 12.84
CA TYR A 326 -4.39 -19.21 12.68
C TYR A 326 -3.71 -20.26 13.57
N SER A 327 -4.47 -21.22 14.07
CA SER A 327 -3.95 -22.33 14.88
C SER A 327 -3.39 -23.49 14.06
N PHE A 328 -3.81 -23.60 12.79
CA PHE A 328 -3.54 -24.76 11.93
C PHE A 328 -2.15 -24.81 11.27
N PRO A 329 -1.42 -23.70 10.98
CA PRO A 329 -0.11 -23.81 10.33
C PRO A 329 0.84 -24.66 11.17
N ALA A 330 1.45 -25.68 10.56
CA ALA A 330 2.32 -26.63 11.26
C ALA A 330 3.75 -26.11 11.46
N SER A 331 4.17 -25.08 10.72
CA SER A 331 5.51 -24.52 10.86
C SER A 331 5.72 -23.81 12.20
N GLU A 332 6.83 -24.13 12.87
CA GLU A 332 7.27 -23.45 14.10
C GLU A 332 7.67 -21.98 13.87
N ASP A 333 8.01 -21.60 12.63
CA ASP A 333 8.28 -20.20 12.28
C ASP A 333 7.02 -19.32 12.32
N PHE A 334 5.84 -19.93 12.26
CA PHE A 334 4.57 -19.24 12.45
C PHE A 334 4.17 -19.27 13.92
N GLN A 335 4.29 -18.12 14.60
CA GLN A 335 3.84 -18.01 15.98
C GLN A 335 2.31 -18.07 16.05
N LYS A 336 1.80 -18.99 16.88
CA LYS A 336 0.38 -19.13 17.21
C LYS A 336 -0.04 -18.07 18.24
N SER A 337 -1.35 -17.99 18.51
CA SER A 337 -1.92 -16.93 19.37
C SER A 337 -1.34 -16.93 20.80
N ASP A 338 -1.16 -18.12 21.39
CA ASP A 338 -0.56 -18.31 22.73
C ASP A 338 0.94 -17.94 22.79
N GLN A 339 1.59 -17.88 21.62
CA GLN A 339 3.00 -17.51 21.47
C GLN A 339 3.22 -16.01 21.27
N ARG A 340 2.15 -15.21 21.30
CA ARG A 340 2.16 -13.77 21.01
C ARG A 340 1.77 -12.95 22.23
N GLY A 341 2.01 -11.65 22.18
CA GLY A 341 1.63 -10.71 23.23
C GLY A 341 0.66 -9.63 22.76
N ASN A 342 0.25 -8.77 23.69
CA ASN A 342 -0.71 -7.70 23.48
C ASN A 342 -0.25 -6.41 24.17
N VAL A 343 -0.59 -5.26 23.60
CA VAL A 343 -0.30 -3.94 24.16
C VAL A 343 -1.55 -3.07 24.11
N SER A 344 -1.89 -2.42 25.22
CA SER A 344 -2.99 -1.45 25.32
C SER A 344 -2.53 -0.17 26.01
N GLY A 345 -3.30 0.89 25.81
CA GLY A 345 -3.07 2.18 26.45
C GLY A 345 -4.01 3.24 25.92
N ARG A 346 -3.68 4.50 26.21
CA ARG A 346 -4.42 5.66 25.73
C ARG A 346 -3.45 6.71 25.20
N LEU A 347 -3.66 7.17 23.97
CA LEU A 347 -2.90 8.27 23.40
C LEU A 347 -3.69 9.58 23.54
N LEU A 348 -3.02 10.59 24.06
CA LEU A 348 -3.53 11.95 24.23
C LEU A 348 -2.60 12.92 23.49
N VAL A 349 -3.14 14.04 23.04
CA VAL A 349 -2.39 15.12 22.40
C VAL A 349 -2.37 16.32 23.33
N LEU A 350 -1.18 16.87 23.57
CA LEU A 350 -0.99 18.14 24.25
C LEU A 350 -0.46 19.18 23.27
N ASP A 351 -1.38 19.94 22.66
CA ASP A 351 -1.03 21.10 21.83
C ASP A 351 -1.40 22.39 22.57
N ARG A 352 -0.45 22.91 23.36
CA ARG A 352 -0.64 24.06 24.27
C ARG A 352 -1.09 25.36 23.58
N TYR A 353 -1.02 25.42 22.26
CA TYR A 353 -1.46 26.59 21.49
C TYR A 353 -2.86 26.41 20.88
N VAL A 354 -3.45 25.23 21.03
CA VAL A 354 -4.84 24.91 20.67
C VAL A 354 -5.66 24.74 21.95
N CYS A 355 -5.17 23.95 22.90
CA CYS A 355 -5.81 23.69 24.19
C CYS A 355 -4.74 23.48 25.27
N GLU A 356 -4.95 24.03 26.47
CA GLU A 356 -4.08 23.76 27.62
C GLU A 356 -4.33 22.37 28.23
N GLU A 357 -5.49 21.77 27.96
CA GLU A 357 -5.86 20.43 28.42
C GLU A 357 -5.45 19.33 27.43
N LEU A 358 -5.38 18.10 27.94
CA LEU A 358 -5.11 16.91 27.13
C LEU A 358 -6.31 16.59 26.22
N ILE A 359 -6.05 16.50 24.93
CA ILE A 359 -7.05 16.18 23.92
C ILE A 359 -6.96 14.67 23.62
N PRO A 360 -8.07 13.91 23.64
CA PRO A 360 -8.08 12.55 23.12
C PRO A 360 -7.55 12.46 21.70
N ALA A 361 -6.60 11.54 21.43
CA ALA A 361 -6.06 11.33 20.09
C ALA A 361 -7.03 10.51 19.21
N ASN A 362 -8.22 11.06 18.97
CA ASN A 362 -9.29 10.38 18.24
C ASN A 362 -8.80 9.90 16.87
N GLY A 363 -8.92 8.60 16.63
CA GLY A 363 -8.62 8.02 15.34
C GLY A 363 -7.13 8.00 14.98
N ALA A 364 -6.25 8.25 15.96
CA ALA A 364 -4.81 8.13 15.81
C ALA A 364 -4.43 6.72 15.35
N TYR A 365 -3.41 6.64 14.52
CA TYR A 365 -2.82 5.36 14.17
C TYR A 365 -1.70 5.09 15.16
N VAL A 366 -1.83 3.99 15.89
CA VAL A 366 -0.86 3.55 16.90
C VAL A 366 -0.33 2.20 16.49
N GLY A 367 0.99 2.04 16.50
CA GLY A 367 1.61 0.80 16.03
C GLY A 367 2.94 0.47 16.67
N LEU A 368 3.28 -0.81 16.61
CA LEU A 368 4.58 -1.34 16.98
C LEU A 368 5.35 -1.70 15.72
N ALA A 369 6.59 -1.23 15.65
CA ALA A 369 7.55 -1.56 14.60
C ALA A 369 8.93 -1.75 15.25
N PRO A 370 9.90 -2.36 14.54
CA PRO A 370 11.26 -2.50 15.04
C PRO A 370 11.83 -1.15 15.53
N PRO A 371 12.75 -1.16 16.50
CA PRO A 371 13.28 0.05 17.09
C PRO A 371 13.92 0.97 16.05
N GLY A 372 13.71 2.27 16.19
CA GLY A 372 14.27 3.24 15.26
C GLY A 372 13.90 4.69 15.59
N ASP A 373 14.29 5.57 14.68
CA ASP A 373 14.00 7.01 14.78
C ASP A 373 12.50 7.30 14.60
N VAL A 374 12.07 8.47 15.06
CA VAL A 374 10.72 8.98 14.85
C VAL A 374 10.35 8.90 13.36
N GLY A 375 9.23 8.24 13.04
CA GLY A 375 8.75 8.07 11.66
C GLY A 375 9.46 6.98 10.85
N SER A 376 10.41 6.22 11.41
CA SER A 376 11.16 5.16 10.70
C SER A 376 10.27 4.02 10.21
N TRP A 377 9.18 3.72 10.93
CA TRP A 377 8.23 2.64 10.64
C TRP A 377 7.69 2.66 9.20
N GLN A 378 7.57 3.84 8.57
CA GLN A 378 7.05 3.96 7.20
C GLN A 378 8.02 3.39 6.14
N ARG A 379 9.31 3.23 6.49
CA ARG A 379 10.37 2.66 5.65
C ARG A 379 10.78 1.25 6.08
N GLU A 380 10.13 0.71 7.11
CA GLU A 380 10.37 -0.65 7.56
C GLU A 380 9.77 -1.65 6.55
N CYS A 381 10.62 -2.57 6.07
CA CYS A 381 10.30 -3.52 5.01
C CYS A 381 10.87 -4.93 5.20
N LYS A 382 11.71 -5.17 6.21
CA LYS A 382 12.32 -6.47 6.53
C LYS A 382 11.52 -7.22 7.59
N ASP A 383 11.07 -6.54 8.63
CA ASP A 383 10.47 -7.13 9.83
C ASP A 383 8.97 -6.86 9.93
N TYR A 384 8.38 -7.23 11.06
CA TYR A 384 6.93 -7.19 11.29
C TYR A 384 6.51 -5.85 11.89
N GLN A 385 5.30 -5.40 11.54
CA GLN A 385 4.67 -4.23 12.16
C GLN A 385 3.22 -4.53 12.53
N PHE A 386 2.70 -3.88 13.56
CA PHE A 386 1.36 -4.10 14.07
C PHE A 386 0.69 -2.77 14.30
N TRP A 387 -0.51 -2.56 13.77
CA TRP A 387 -1.17 -1.25 13.77
C TRP A 387 -2.63 -1.37 14.18
N THR A 388 -3.13 -0.34 14.86
CA THR A 388 -4.53 -0.18 15.23
C THR A 388 -4.93 1.29 15.14
N ARG A 389 -6.23 1.57 15.22
CA ARG A 389 -6.74 2.94 15.40
C ARG A 389 -7.23 3.14 16.81
N ALA A 390 -6.87 4.27 17.40
CA ALA A 390 -7.41 4.70 18.68
C ALA A 390 -8.90 5.06 18.53
N ASP A 391 -9.68 4.79 19.58
CA ASP A 391 -11.09 5.17 19.66
C ASP A 391 -11.27 6.70 19.82
N ASP A 392 -12.52 7.15 19.93
CA ASP A 392 -12.87 8.56 20.11
C ASP A 392 -12.34 9.19 21.40
N ARG A 393 -11.95 8.35 22.38
CA ARG A 393 -11.34 8.75 23.65
C ARG A 393 -9.82 8.54 23.67
N GLY A 394 -9.22 8.09 22.57
CA GLY A 394 -7.77 7.88 22.42
C GLY A 394 -7.29 6.51 22.92
N TYR A 395 -8.18 5.61 23.36
CA TYR A 395 -7.77 4.27 23.77
C TYR A 395 -7.41 3.41 22.57
N PHE A 396 -6.37 2.61 22.70
CA PHE A 396 -5.92 1.68 21.68
C PHE A 396 -5.61 0.31 22.27
N SER A 397 -5.74 -0.72 21.44
CA SER A 397 -5.30 -2.08 21.74
C SER A 397 -4.72 -2.71 20.48
N ILE A 398 -3.51 -3.27 20.60
CA ILE A 398 -2.78 -3.99 19.57
C ILE A 398 -2.63 -5.43 20.08
N SER A 399 -3.31 -6.36 19.43
CA SER A 399 -3.33 -7.77 19.83
C SER A 399 -2.46 -8.64 18.92
N ASN A 400 -2.14 -9.84 19.39
CA ASN A 400 -1.45 -10.88 18.61
C ASN A 400 -0.08 -10.45 18.04
N ILE A 401 0.66 -9.65 18.81
CA ILE A 401 1.97 -9.15 18.44
C ILE A 401 3.00 -10.27 18.55
N ARG A 402 3.82 -10.47 17.51
CA ARG A 402 4.91 -11.45 17.55
C ARG A 402 5.92 -11.11 18.65
N THR A 403 6.54 -12.13 19.23
CA THR A 403 7.61 -11.89 20.20
C THR A 403 8.74 -11.11 19.54
N GLY A 404 9.29 -10.14 20.25
CA GLY A 404 10.35 -9.30 19.72
C GLY A 404 10.50 -8.02 20.51
N THR A 405 11.34 -7.15 19.97
CA THR A 405 11.69 -5.86 20.54
C THR A 405 11.16 -4.78 19.61
N TYR A 406 10.41 -3.81 20.14
CA TYR A 406 9.68 -2.81 19.34
C TYR A 406 9.77 -1.42 19.99
N ASN A 407 9.59 -0.37 19.18
CA ASN A 407 9.12 0.92 19.69
C ASN A 407 7.63 1.08 19.35
N LEU A 408 6.91 1.81 20.20
CA LEU A 408 5.58 2.30 19.86
C LEU A 408 5.70 3.60 19.08
N PHE A 409 5.04 3.64 17.93
CA PHE A 409 4.92 4.80 17.07
C PHE A 409 3.45 5.21 16.98
N ALA A 410 3.21 6.50 16.82
CA ALA A 410 1.88 6.97 16.47
C ALA A 410 1.92 8.23 15.63
N TRP A 411 0.79 8.55 15.02
CA TRP A 411 0.51 9.86 14.46
C TRP A 411 -0.99 10.09 14.48
N VAL A 412 -1.39 11.35 14.53
CA VAL A 412 -2.78 11.74 14.77
C VAL A 412 -3.24 12.60 13.58
N PRO A 413 -4.21 12.15 12.76
CA PRO A 413 -4.78 13.00 11.72
C PRO A 413 -5.21 14.35 12.31
N GLY A 414 -4.83 15.45 11.67
CA GLY A 414 -5.11 16.80 12.19
C GLY A 414 -4.01 17.39 13.06
N PHE A 415 -3.02 16.59 13.50
CA PHE A 415 -1.84 17.08 14.19
C PHE A 415 -0.56 16.73 13.41
N ILE A 416 0.29 17.73 13.21
CA ILE A 416 1.55 17.53 12.50
C ILE A 416 2.55 16.73 13.35
N GLY A 417 3.39 15.92 12.70
CA GLY A 417 4.49 15.19 13.33
C GLY A 417 4.17 13.73 13.68
N ASP A 418 5.22 13.04 14.08
CA ASP A 418 5.20 11.63 14.44
C ASP A 418 5.56 11.47 15.91
N TYR A 419 4.81 10.63 16.61
CA TYR A 419 5.10 10.20 17.97
C TYR A 419 5.95 8.93 17.97
N ARG A 420 6.89 8.86 18.89
CA ARG A 420 7.60 7.63 19.28
C ARG A 420 7.68 7.58 20.79
N TYR A 421 7.28 6.47 21.39
CA TYR A 421 7.55 6.20 22.79
C TYR A 421 9.03 5.83 22.97
N ASP A 422 9.74 6.55 23.82
CA ASP A 422 11.20 6.43 23.95
C ASP A 422 11.65 5.08 24.50
N ALA A 423 10.88 4.49 25.43
CA ALA A 423 11.22 3.19 25.96
C ALA A 423 10.87 2.09 24.94
N VAL A 424 11.76 1.13 24.87
CA VAL A 424 11.60 -0.06 24.04
C VAL A 424 10.65 -1.04 24.73
N ILE A 425 9.76 -1.64 23.95
CA ILE A 425 8.75 -2.60 24.40
C ILE A 425 9.23 -4.01 24.00
N ASN A 426 9.38 -4.89 25.00
CA ASN A 426 9.73 -6.28 24.78
C ASN A 426 8.48 -7.15 24.87
N ILE A 427 8.08 -7.72 23.74
CA ILE A 427 6.94 -8.64 23.65
C ILE A 427 7.45 -10.05 23.86
N THR A 428 6.87 -10.72 24.86
CA THR A 428 7.13 -12.12 25.19
C THR A 428 5.85 -12.95 25.04
N SER A 429 6.00 -14.27 24.95
CA SER A 429 4.86 -15.20 24.79
C SER A 429 3.81 -14.98 25.87
N GLY A 430 2.55 -14.77 25.47
CA GLY A 430 1.42 -14.56 26.37
C GLY A 430 1.45 -13.23 27.15
N SER A 431 2.38 -12.32 26.84
CA SER A 431 2.47 -11.04 27.55
C SER A 431 1.29 -10.11 27.28
N PHE A 432 0.91 -9.33 28.28
CA PHE A 432 -0.04 -8.24 28.17
C PHE A 432 0.57 -7.00 28.84
N ILE A 433 0.76 -5.93 28.08
CA ILE A 433 1.39 -4.70 28.55
C ILE A 433 0.36 -3.57 28.49
N GLU A 434 0.02 -3.03 29.66
CA GLU A 434 -0.81 -1.84 29.80
C GLU A 434 0.09 -0.61 29.97
N MET A 435 0.03 0.32 29.02
CA MET A 435 0.89 1.50 28.98
C MET A 435 0.31 2.72 29.70
N GLY A 436 -0.98 2.68 30.06
CA GLY A 436 -1.67 3.85 30.61
C GLY A 436 -1.74 5.00 29.62
N ASP A 437 -1.70 6.24 30.13
CA ASP A 437 -1.79 7.44 29.32
C ASP A 437 -0.42 7.82 28.74
N LEU A 438 -0.38 7.93 27.41
CA LEU A 438 0.75 8.42 26.61
C LEU A 438 0.40 9.81 26.07
N VAL A 439 1.36 10.73 26.09
CA VAL A 439 1.15 12.12 25.63
C VAL A 439 2.03 12.40 24.42
N PHE A 440 1.39 12.73 23.30
CA PHE A 440 2.03 13.28 22.11
C PHE A 440 1.99 14.81 22.18
N GLU A 441 3.16 15.45 22.16
CA GLU A 441 3.30 16.89 21.98
C GLU A 441 3.68 17.16 20.51
N PRO A 442 2.75 17.65 19.66
CA PRO A 442 3.07 18.01 18.29
C PRO A 442 4.21 19.03 18.26
N PRO A 443 5.14 18.97 17.28
CA PRO A 443 6.32 19.81 17.24
C PRO A 443 5.92 21.26 16.91
N ARG A 444 5.40 22.01 17.88
CA ARG A 444 4.89 23.37 17.76
C ARG A 444 5.72 24.33 18.62
N ASP A 445 6.29 25.35 17.99
CA ASP A 445 7.14 26.35 18.67
C ASP A 445 6.39 27.65 19.06
N GLY A 446 5.15 27.83 18.59
CA GLY A 446 4.39 29.07 18.67
C GLY A 446 2.97 28.94 18.11
N PRO A 447 2.11 29.97 18.27
CA PRO A 447 0.83 30.04 17.58
C PRO A 447 0.99 29.91 16.05
N THR A 448 -0.01 29.33 15.40
CA THR A 448 -0.07 29.27 13.94
C THR A 448 -0.40 30.64 13.37
N LEU A 449 0.40 31.12 12.42
CA LEU A 449 0.09 32.34 11.67
C LEU A 449 -0.89 32.03 10.54
N TRP A 450 -0.65 30.92 9.85
CA TRP A 450 -1.54 30.37 8.83
C TRP A 450 -1.20 28.89 8.57
N GLU A 451 -2.17 28.19 7.98
CA GLU A 451 -2.12 26.77 7.64
C GLU A 451 -2.88 26.55 6.32
N ILE A 452 -2.35 25.71 5.44
CA ILE A 452 -2.92 25.30 4.16
C ILE A 452 -2.99 23.77 4.18
N GLY A 453 -4.19 23.19 4.07
CA GLY A 453 -4.39 21.74 4.14
C GLY A 453 -4.39 21.15 5.56
N ILE A 454 -4.51 19.83 5.63
CA ILE A 454 -4.71 19.03 6.85
C ILE A 454 -3.50 18.09 7.01
N PRO A 455 -2.89 17.98 8.21
CA PRO A 455 -1.79 17.06 8.42
C PRO A 455 -2.34 15.65 8.65
N ASP A 456 -2.75 14.98 7.57
CA ASP A 456 -3.24 13.60 7.57
C ASP A 456 -2.44 12.68 6.63
N ARG A 457 -1.38 13.23 6.01
CA ARG A 457 -0.47 12.59 5.04
C ARG A 457 -1.09 12.28 3.68
N SER A 458 -2.22 12.87 3.36
CA SER A 458 -2.88 12.77 2.07
C SER A 458 -2.89 14.13 1.37
N ALA A 459 -3.27 14.13 0.08
CA ALA A 459 -3.61 15.33 -0.67
C ALA A 459 -5.12 15.37 -1.02
N ALA A 460 -5.94 14.63 -0.28
CA ALA A 460 -7.35 14.39 -0.59
C ALA A 460 -8.21 15.66 -0.51
N GLU A 461 -7.80 16.61 0.32
CA GLU A 461 -8.47 17.88 0.57
C GLU A 461 -8.10 18.97 -0.44
N PHE A 462 -7.06 18.77 -1.25
CA PHE A 462 -6.57 19.75 -2.22
C PHE A 462 -7.30 19.67 -3.56
N TYR A 463 -7.07 20.68 -4.39
CA TYR A 463 -7.71 20.78 -5.69
C TYR A 463 -7.18 19.71 -6.66
N VAL A 464 -8.02 18.70 -6.87
CA VAL A 464 -7.91 17.72 -7.94
C VAL A 464 -8.72 18.23 -9.13
N PRO A 465 -8.16 18.42 -10.34
CA PRO A 465 -8.89 18.94 -11.49
C PRO A 465 -9.82 17.88 -12.10
N ASP A 466 -10.71 18.31 -13.00
CA ASP A 466 -11.46 17.37 -13.83
C ASP A 466 -10.56 16.74 -14.91
N PRO A 467 -10.81 15.48 -15.29
CA PRO A 467 -9.99 14.79 -16.29
C PRO A 467 -10.23 15.34 -17.70
N ASP A 468 -9.26 15.09 -18.59
CA ASP A 468 -9.48 15.26 -20.03
C ASP A 468 -10.63 14.32 -20.47
N PRO A 469 -11.70 14.83 -21.11
CA PRO A 469 -12.81 14.02 -21.59
C PRO A 469 -12.42 12.87 -22.51
N ASN A 470 -11.27 12.98 -23.21
CA ASN A 470 -10.75 11.92 -24.09
C ASN A 470 -10.01 10.81 -23.34
N HIS A 471 -9.71 11.00 -22.06
CA HIS A 471 -8.93 10.08 -21.23
C HIS A 471 -9.68 9.66 -19.95
N ILE A 472 -11.01 9.64 -20.02
CA ILE A 472 -11.86 9.35 -18.87
C ILE A 472 -11.84 7.86 -18.53
N ASN A 473 -11.94 7.51 -17.26
CA ASN A 473 -12.41 6.22 -16.80
C ASN A 473 -13.74 6.45 -16.09
N ARG A 474 -14.83 5.87 -16.62
CA ARG A 474 -16.18 6.20 -16.16
C ARG A 474 -16.47 5.71 -14.74
N LEU A 475 -15.67 4.77 -14.22
CA LEU A 475 -15.75 4.32 -12.83
C LEU A 475 -15.50 5.47 -11.84
N PHE A 476 -14.66 6.44 -12.20
CA PHE A 476 -14.22 7.51 -11.29
C PHE A 476 -14.94 8.84 -11.52
N VAL A 477 -16.03 8.86 -12.29
CA VAL A 477 -16.88 10.04 -12.46
C VAL A 477 -17.77 10.18 -11.23
N ASN A 478 -17.79 11.36 -10.61
CA ASN A 478 -18.52 11.63 -9.35
C ASN A 478 -18.17 10.64 -8.22
N HIS A 479 -16.93 10.17 -8.19
CA HIS A 479 -16.44 9.16 -7.26
C HIS A 479 -15.50 9.80 -6.20
N PRO A 480 -15.47 9.32 -4.94
CA PRO A 480 -14.55 9.85 -3.92
C PRO A 480 -13.08 9.72 -4.35
N ASP A 481 -12.73 8.63 -5.03
CA ASP A 481 -11.42 8.43 -5.64
C ASP A 481 -11.27 9.07 -7.05
N ARG A 482 -11.91 10.21 -7.32
CA ARG A 482 -11.77 10.91 -8.63
C ARG A 482 -10.31 11.22 -8.99
N PHE A 483 -9.43 11.32 -7.99
CA PHE A 483 -7.98 11.46 -8.17
C PHE A 483 -7.33 10.28 -8.92
N ARG A 484 -8.04 9.15 -9.08
CA ARG A 484 -7.58 7.99 -9.83
C ARG A 484 -7.78 8.10 -11.35
N GLN A 485 -8.35 9.20 -11.84
CA GLN A 485 -8.43 9.45 -13.28
C GLN A 485 -7.04 9.62 -13.89
N TYR A 486 -6.86 9.12 -15.10
CA TYR A 486 -5.61 9.27 -15.82
C TYR A 486 -5.39 10.74 -16.22
N GLY A 487 -4.14 11.20 -16.20
CA GLY A 487 -3.74 12.46 -16.80
C GLY A 487 -4.01 13.71 -15.97
N LEU A 488 -4.50 13.58 -14.72
CA LEU A 488 -4.82 14.73 -13.87
C LEU A 488 -3.62 15.65 -13.61
N TRP A 489 -2.40 15.10 -13.54
CA TRP A 489 -1.17 15.90 -13.42
C TRP A 489 -0.98 16.83 -14.63
N ASN A 490 -1.38 16.39 -15.83
CA ASN A 490 -1.16 17.13 -17.06
C ASN A 490 -2.06 18.37 -17.15
N ARG A 491 -3.19 18.35 -16.44
CA ARG A 491 -4.12 19.49 -16.34
C ARG A 491 -3.46 20.72 -15.75
N TYR A 492 -2.37 20.58 -14.98
CA TYR A 492 -1.64 21.72 -14.43
C TYR A 492 -1.18 22.68 -15.52
N ALA A 493 -0.60 22.19 -16.63
CA ALA A 493 -0.12 23.05 -17.71
C ALA A 493 -1.24 23.75 -18.48
N GLU A 494 -2.46 23.20 -18.47
CA GLU A 494 -3.63 23.80 -19.10
C GLU A 494 -4.23 24.92 -18.24
N LEU A 495 -4.26 24.71 -16.92
CA LEU A 495 -4.76 25.71 -15.96
C LEU A 495 -3.75 26.84 -15.73
N TYR A 496 -2.46 26.53 -15.84
CA TYR A 496 -1.34 27.43 -15.57
C TYR A 496 -0.36 27.51 -16.77
N PRO A 497 -0.80 27.98 -17.96
CA PRO A 497 0.01 27.92 -19.18
C PRO A 497 1.22 28.87 -19.14
N HIS A 498 1.04 30.06 -18.55
CA HIS A 498 2.02 31.14 -18.58
C HIS A 498 2.65 31.43 -17.22
N GLU A 499 1.87 31.36 -16.14
CA GLU A 499 2.30 31.64 -14.78
C GLU A 499 2.07 30.43 -13.87
N ASP A 500 2.77 30.35 -12.74
CA ASP A 500 2.54 29.30 -11.74
C ASP A 500 1.52 29.75 -10.69
N LEU A 501 1.01 28.75 -9.96
CA LEU A 501 0.02 28.92 -8.90
C LEU A 501 0.45 29.97 -7.85
N VAL A 502 -0.47 30.88 -7.53
CA VAL A 502 -0.34 31.86 -6.44
C VAL A 502 -1.47 31.66 -5.45
N TYR A 503 -1.14 31.32 -4.22
CA TYR A 503 -2.06 31.18 -3.10
C TYR A 503 -1.95 32.37 -2.16
N ILE A 504 -3.08 33.01 -1.85
CA ILE A 504 -3.15 34.17 -0.98
C ILE A 504 -3.82 33.76 0.32
N VAL A 505 -3.05 33.74 1.41
CA VAL A 505 -3.55 33.37 2.74
C VAL A 505 -4.71 34.27 3.16
N GLY A 506 -5.82 33.64 3.58
CA GLY A 506 -7.05 34.33 3.97
C GLY A 506 -7.97 34.73 2.81
N VAL A 507 -7.57 34.46 1.56
CA VAL A 507 -8.40 34.73 0.36
C VAL A 507 -8.62 33.45 -0.45
N SER A 508 -7.55 32.70 -0.72
CA SER A 508 -7.60 31.43 -1.45
C SER A 508 -8.19 30.31 -0.62
N ASP A 509 -8.82 29.34 -1.28
CA ASP A 509 -9.39 28.12 -0.71
C ASP A 509 -8.54 26.92 -1.13
N TYR A 510 -7.92 26.19 -0.20
CA TYR A 510 -7.00 25.10 -0.56
C TYR A 510 -7.69 23.97 -1.33
N ALA A 511 -9.01 23.80 -1.16
CA ALA A 511 -9.78 22.78 -1.88
C ALA A 511 -10.03 23.14 -3.36
N LYS A 512 -9.76 24.40 -3.76
CA LYS A 512 -10.03 24.92 -5.11
C LYS A 512 -8.81 25.53 -5.78
N ASP A 513 -7.95 26.17 -4.99
CA ASP A 513 -6.88 27.04 -5.45
C ASP A 513 -5.48 26.47 -5.15
N TRP A 514 -5.37 25.36 -4.42
CA TRP A 514 -4.10 24.66 -4.17
C TRP A 514 -4.12 23.32 -4.89
N PHE A 515 -3.40 23.22 -6.00
CA PHE A 515 -3.38 22.01 -6.83
C PHE A 515 -2.76 20.84 -6.05
N PHE A 516 -3.30 19.63 -6.22
CA PHE A 516 -2.89 18.48 -5.39
C PHE A 516 -1.42 18.04 -5.57
N ALA A 517 -0.82 18.32 -6.74
CA ALA A 517 0.55 17.92 -7.06
C ALA A 517 1.35 19.02 -7.76
N GLN A 518 2.48 19.42 -7.18
CA GLN A 518 3.45 20.30 -7.83
C GLN A 518 4.30 19.49 -8.82
N VAL A 519 3.94 19.57 -10.10
CA VAL A 519 4.59 18.88 -11.22
C VAL A 519 5.26 19.87 -12.17
N PRO A 520 6.14 19.42 -13.09
CA PRO A 520 6.75 20.27 -14.09
C PRO A 520 5.70 20.68 -15.14
N ARG A 521 5.81 21.90 -15.66
CA ARG A 521 4.91 22.40 -16.68
C ARG A 521 5.34 21.90 -18.05
N GLN A 522 4.44 21.26 -18.78
CA GLN A 522 4.67 20.87 -20.17
C GLN A 522 4.84 22.11 -21.07
N LYS A 523 5.84 22.08 -21.95
CA LYS A 523 6.11 23.07 -23.01
C LYS A 523 6.29 22.33 -24.35
N GLU A 524 6.35 23.07 -25.46
CA GLU A 524 6.50 22.47 -26.81
C GLU A 524 7.68 21.50 -26.92
N ASN A 525 8.82 21.81 -26.27
CA ASN A 525 10.06 21.05 -26.40
C ASN A 525 10.56 20.44 -25.07
N GLY A 526 9.64 20.10 -24.15
CA GLY A 526 10.00 19.42 -22.89
C GLY A 526 9.17 19.88 -21.71
N HIS A 527 9.81 19.94 -20.53
CA HIS A 527 9.16 20.43 -19.31
C HIS A 527 10.00 21.49 -18.61
N GLU A 528 9.32 22.39 -17.91
CA GLU A 528 9.91 23.44 -17.11
C GLU A 528 9.56 23.22 -15.63
N GLY A 529 10.51 23.47 -14.72
CA GLY A 529 10.23 23.43 -13.29
C GLY A 529 9.27 24.53 -12.86
N THR A 530 8.44 24.27 -11.86
CA THR A 530 7.38 25.19 -11.41
C THR A 530 7.74 25.87 -10.10
N THR A 531 7.29 27.10 -9.91
CA THR A 531 7.50 27.89 -8.69
C THR A 531 6.17 28.44 -8.17
N TRP A 532 5.61 27.77 -7.16
CA TRP A 532 4.37 28.21 -6.52
C TRP A 532 4.64 29.33 -5.52
N GLN A 533 3.67 30.21 -5.33
CA GLN A 533 3.76 31.34 -4.40
C GLN A 533 2.74 31.19 -3.29
N ILE A 534 3.17 31.42 -2.04
CA ILE A 534 2.28 31.62 -0.89
C ILE A 534 2.47 33.04 -0.41
N ARG A 535 1.44 33.88 -0.59
CA ARG A 535 1.43 35.29 -0.17
C ARG A 535 0.65 35.44 1.12
N PHE A 536 1.20 36.16 2.09
CA PHE A 536 0.58 36.35 3.39
C PHE A 536 0.97 37.70 3.99
N GLU A 537 0.07 38.27 4.79
CA GLU A 537 0.28 39.53 5.48
C GLU A 537 0.79 39.30 6.90
N LEU A 538 1.81 40.06 7.30
CA LEU A 538 2.26 40.13 8.70
C LEU A 538 2.20 41.57 9.22
N ARG A 539 1.98 41.69 10.54
CA ARG A 539 2.06 42.96 11.26
C ARG A 539 2.91 42.78 12.51
N ASN A 540 3.72 43.78 12.83
CA ASN A 540 4.62 43.78 13.98
C ASN A 540 5.64 42.64 13.92
N VAL A 541 6.31 42.48 12.78
CA VAL A 541 7.38 41.49 12.61
C VAL A 541 8.51 41.75 13.62
N ASP A 542 8.81 40.76 14.45
CA ASP A 542 9.98 40.82 15.33
C ASP A 542 11.22 40.41 14.53
N ARG A 543 12.03 41.41 14.16
CA ARG A 543 13.22 41.16 13.34
C ARG A 543 14.30 40.33 14.05
N ASN A 544 14.21 40.19 15.38
CA ASN A 544 15.16 39.41 16.19
C ASN A 544 14.67 37.99 16.48
N SER A 545 13.44 37.63 16.12
CA SER A 545 12.89 36.30 16.35
C SER A 545 13.19 35.32 15.20
N ASN A 546 12.79 34.06 15.39
CA ASN A 546 12.92 33.01 14.39
C ASN A 546 11.57 32.30 14.19
N TYR A 547 11.02 32.49 12.99
CA TYR A 547 9.78 31.92 12.48
C TYR A 547 10.01 30.51 11.93
N LYS A 548 8.95 29.71 11.87
CA LYS A 548 9.01 28.30 11.51
C LYS A 548 8.01 27.96 10.42
N LEU A 549 8.51 27.82 9.20
CA LEU A 549 7.74 27.20 8.12
C LEU A 549 7.88 25.68 8.21
N ARG A 550 6.76 24.98 8.38
CA ARG A 550 6.64 23.52 8.33
C ARG A 550 6.04 23.12 6.99
N VAL A 551 6.71 22.20 6.30
CA VAL A 551 6.25 21.70 5.01
C VAL A 551 6.13 20.20 5.07
N ALA A 552 4.92 19.71 4.84
CA ALA A 552 4.55 18.31 4.86
C ALA A 552 4.18 17.85 3.44
N ILE A 553 4.87 16.81 2.97
CA ILE A 553 4.78 16.30 1.60
C ILE A 553 4.31 14.84 1.66
N ALA A 554 3.24 14.54 0.94
CA ALA A 554 2.52 13.26 0.97
C ALA A 554 3.29 12.20 0.18
N SER A 555 3.98 12.66 -0.87
CA SER A 555 4.77 11.84 -1.76
C SER A 555 5.73 12.70 -2.56
N ALA A 556 6.85 12.11 -2.98
CA ALA A 556 7.74 12.72 -3.94
C ALA A 556 8.19 11.71 -5.01
N THR A 557 8.41 12.21 -6.22
CA THR A 557 8.96 11.42 -7.33
C THR A 557 10.12 12.15 -7.97
N LEU A 558 11.35 11.79 -7.58
CA LEU A 558 12.59 12.39 -8.11
C LEU A 558 12.55 13.94 -8.12
N ALA A 559 11.99 14.51 -7.06
CA ALA A 559 11.71 15.93 -6.95
C ALA A 559 12.64 16.60 -5.93
N GLU A 560 12.68 17.92 -5.95
CA GLU A 560 13.39 18.75 -4.99
C GLU A 560 12.50 19.95 -4.66
N LEU A 561 12.27 20.23 -3.38
CA LEU A 561 11.65 21.47 -2.94
C LEU A 561 12.73 22.49 -2.59
N GLN A 562 12.71 23.64 -3.24
CA GLN A 562 13.49 24.80 -2.84
C GLN A 562 12.57 25.91 -2.35
N VAL A 563 12.79 26.39 -1.12
CA VAL A 563 12.01 27.50 -0.54
C VAL A 563 12.84 28.78 -0.58
N ARG A 564 12.25 29.87 -1.07
CA ARG A 564 12.77 31.24 -0.95
C ARG A 564 11.72 32.13 -0.31
N ILE A 565 12.14 33.27 0.22
CA ILE A 565 11.24 34.26 0.83
C ILE A 565 11.55 35.65 0.31
N ASN A 566 10.50 36.37 -0.09
CA ASN A 566 10.48 37.77 -0.57
C ASN A 566 11.30 38.10 -1.84
N ASP A 567 12.36 37.34 -2.14
CA ASP A 567 13.13 37.41 -3.38
C ASP A 567 13.18 36.03 -4.07
N PRO A 568 12.47 35.81 -5.19
CA PRO A 568 12.48 34.55 -5.91
C PRO A 568 13.82 34.25 -6.60
N ASN A 569 14.64 35.28 -6.83
CA ASN A 569 15.90 35.19 -7.55
C ASN A 569 17.11 35.08 -6.63
N SER A 570 16.89 35.04 -5.31
CA SER A 570 17.97 34.85 -4.34
C SER A 570 18.79 33.61 -4.71
N ARG A 571 20.11 33.83 -4.82
CA ARG A 571 21.07 32.82 -5.29
C ARG A 571 21.04 31.55 -4.43
N ARG A 572 20.84 31.69 -3.12
CA ARG A 572 20.73 30.57 -2.18
C ARG A 572 19.29 30.47 -1.70
N PRO A 573 18.60 29.33 -1.88
CA PRO A 573 17.31 29.14 -1.26
C PRO A 573 17.47 29.14 0.27
N LEU A 574 16.42 29.56 0.97
CA LEU A 574 16.32 29.46 2.42
C LEU A 574 16.41 27.99 2.86
N PHE A 575 15.82 27.10 2.08
CA PHE A 575 15.81 25.66 2.31
C PHE A 575 15.83 24.89 0.98
N THR A 576 16.50 23.75 0.97
CA THR A 576 16.35 22.73 -0.07
C THR A 576 16.18 21.37 0.59
N SER A 577 15.24 20.56 0.10
CA SER A 577 15.11 19.15 0.50
C SER A 577 16.23 18.28 -0.07
N GLY A 578 16.97 18.77 -1.07
CA GLY A 578 17.70 17.92 -1.98
C GLY A 578 16.77 17.02 -2.81
N LEU A 579 17.34 16.04 -3.51
CA LEU A 579 16.57 15.07 -4.28
C LEU A 579 15.86 14.09 -3.34
N ILE A 580 14.54 14.02 -3.43
CA ILE A 580 13.70 13.14 -2.61
C ILE A 580 12.73 12.32 -3.45
N GLY A 581 12.18 11.29 -2.81
CA GLY A 581 11.17 10.42 -3.38
C GLY A 581 11.72 9.32 -4.28
N ARG A 582 10.80 8.71 -5.04
CA ARG A 582 10.88 7.58 -6.01
C ARG A 582 9.56 6.77 -5.97
N ASP A 583 8.54 7.32 -5.31
CA ASP A 583 7.25 6.70 -5.06
C ASP A 583 6.49 6.40 -6.36
N ASN A 584 6.63 7.30 -7.33
CA ASN A 584 5.86 7.35 -8.58
C ASN A 584 4.34 7.49 -8.34
N SER A 585 3.91 8.10 -7.24
CA SER A 585 2.49 8.24 -6.92
C SER A 585 1.73 9.03 -7.98
N VAL A 586 2.33 10.09 -8.55
CA VAL A 586 1.74 10.88 -9.64
C VAL A 586 1.40 10.00 -10.86
N ALA A 587 2.35 9.19 -11.33
CA ALA A 587 2.16 8.28 -12.47
C ALA A 587 1.27 7.06 -12.14
N ARG A 588 0.94 6.86 -10.86
CA ARG A 588 0.15 5.72 -10.37
C ARG A 588 -1.18 6.17 -9.77
N HIS A 589 -1.64 7.36 -10.17
CA HIS A 589 -2.90 7.98 -9.76
C HIS A 589 -3.11 8.01 -8.24
N GLY A 590 -2.03 8.24 -7.50
CA GLY A 590 -2.02 8.33 -6.04
C GLY A 590 -1.96 9.77 -5.57
N ILE A 591 -2.46 9.99 -4.35
CA ILE A 591 -2.41 11.28 -3.63
C ILE A 591 -1.50 11.22 -2.39
N HIS A 592 -0.75 10.13 -2.23
CA HIS A 592 0.24 9.96 -1.17
C HIS A 592 1.20 8.80 -1.51
N GLY A 593 2.28 8.69 -0.73
CA GLY A 593 3.39 7.76 -0.86
C GLY A 593 4.20 7.77 0.43
N ILE A 594 5.52 8.00 0.35
CA ILE A 594 6.34 8.22 1.54
C ILE A 594 6.18 9.66 2.01
N TYR A 595 5.92 9.82 3.30
CA TYR A 595 5.71 11.10 3.95
C TYR A 595 7.03 11.78 4.30
N TRP A 596 7.09 13.10 4.09
CA TRP A 596 8.23 13.94 4.44
C TRP A 596 7.75 15.15 5.21
N LEU A 597 8.40 15.43 6.34
CA LEU A 597 8.15 16.61 7.15
C LEU A 597 9.44 17.42 7.31
N TYR A 598 9.39 18.68 6.89
CA TYR A 598 10.49 19.63 7.03
C TYR A 598 10.13 20.77 7.96
N ASN A 599 11.09 21.18 8.78
CA ASN A 599 11.00 22.35 9.66
C ASN A 599 12.05 23.38 9.21
N VAL A 600 11.60 24.47 8.59
CA VAL A 600 12.43 25.52 8.02
C VAL A 600 12.44 26.73 8.93
N ASN A 601 13.63 27.12 9.40
CA ASN A 601 13.83 28.36 10.14
C ASN A 601 13.76 29.56 9.20
N VAL A 602 13.02 30.59 9.58
CA VAL A 602 12.84 31.84 8.84
C VAL A 602 13.21 32.98 9.80
N LEU A 603 14.33 33.65 9.57
CA LEU A 603 14.74 34.74 10.45
C LEU A 603 13.78 35.92 10.29
N GLY A 604 13.36 36.53 11.40
CA GLY A 604 12.48 37.70 11.37
C GLY A 604 13.06 38.86 10.53
N ALA A 605 14.39 38.97 10.44
CA ALA A 605 15.07 39.93 9.59
C ALA A 605 14.81 39.77 8.08
N GLN A 606 14.33 38.59 7.63
CA GLN A 606 13.97 38.28 6.25
C GLN A 606 12.48 38.56 5.95
N LEU A 607 11.69 38.80 6.99
CA LEU A 607 10.27 39.17 6.91
C LEU A 607 10.12 40.69 6.97
N VAL A 608 9.00 41.18 6.42
CA VAL A 608 8.62 42.59 6.43
C VAL A 608 7.23 42.78 7.03
N ASP A 609 6.96 43.94 7.60
CA ASP A 609 5.57 44.35 7.87
C ASP A 609 4.84 44.56 6.54
N GLY A 610 3.68 43.94 6.40
CA GLY A 610 2.91 43.87 5.15
C GLY A 610 3.06 42.53 4.44
N THR A 611 3.00 42.57 3.10
CA THR A 611 2.99 41.37 2.26
C THR A 611 4.34 40.67 2.25
N ASN A 612 4.35 39.40 2.61
CA ASN A 612 5.48 38.49 2.43
C ASN A 612 5.10 37.40 1.44
N THR A 613 6.09 36.85 0.72
CA THR A 613 5.87 35.75 -0.23
C THR A 613 6.88 34.64 -0.03
N PHE A 614 6.41 33.42 0.20
CA PHE A 614 7.23 32.23 0.00
C PHE A 614 7.15 31.77 -1.45
N PHE A 615 8.29 31.37 -2.01
CA PHE A 615 8.41 30.77 -3.32
C PHE A 615 8.84 29.31 -3.17
N PHE A 616 7.96 28.40 -3.56
CA PHE A 616 8.16 26.95 -3.50
C PHE A 616 8.51 26.46 -4.90
N LYS A 617 9.80 26.29 -5.16
CA LYS A 617 10.31 25.89 -6.47
C LYS A 617 10.59 24.39 -6.51
N GLN A 618 9.97 23.71 -7.47
CA GLN A 618 10.36 22.39 -7.95
C GLN A 618 11.17 22.60 -9.24
N PRO A 619 12.50 22.38 -9.25
CA PRO A 619 13.34 22.66 -10.41
C PRO A 619 13.57 21.45 -11.33
N ARG A 620 13.13 20.24 -10.97
CA ARG A 620 13.45 19.00 -11.68
C ARG A 620 12.38 18.69 -12.72
N CYS A 621 12.74 18.76 -14.01
CA CYS A 621 11.78 18.76 -15.11
C CYS A 621 12.16 17.84 -16.28
N THR A 622 12.84 16.72 -16.02
CA THR A 622 13.21 15.74 -17.07
C THR A 622 12.05 14.79 -17.42
N SER A 623 10.97 14.77 -16.63
CA SER A 623 9.80 13.91 -16.84
C SER A 623 8.54 14.62 -16.31
N PRO A 624 7.35 14.40 -16.92
CA PRO A 624 6.10 14.99 -16.42
C PRO A 624 5.70 14.50 -15.03
N PHE A 625 6.26 13.37 -14.58
CA PHE A 625 5.92 12.75 -13.30
C PHE A 625 6.82 13.22 -12.15
N GLN A 626 7.82 14.07 -12.42
CA GLN A 626 8.72 14.58 -11.39
C GLN A 626 8.03 15.63 -10.53
N GLY A 627 7.39 15.19 -9.45
CA GLY A 627 6.60 16.11 -8.64
C GLY A 627 6.58 15.81 -7.15
N LEU A 628 6.04 16.79 -6.44
CA LEU A 628 5.67 16.71 -5.03
C LEU A 628 4.15 16.61 -4.96
N ILE A 629 3.65 15.78 -4.06
CA ILE A 629 2.23 15.75 -3.69
C ILE A 629 2.14 16.36 -2.29
N ASN A 630 1.34 17.40 -2.11
CA ASN A 630 1.34 18.18 -0.87
C ASN A 630 0.41 17.54 0.17
N THR A 631 0.67 17.75 1.47
CA THR A 631 -0.32 17.44 2.53
C THR A 631 -0.65 18.70 3.31
N GLN A 632 0.37 19.48 3.67
CA GLN A 632 0.17 20.66 4.48
C GLN A 632 1.36 21.60 4.37
N GLU A 633 1.08 22.88 4.23
CA GLU A 633 2.03 23.96 4.46
C GLU A 633 1.57 24.80 5.65
N ARG A 634 2.45 25.02 6.62
CA ARG A 634 2.09 25.75 7.83
C ARG A 634 3.22 26.64 8.30
N ASN A 635 2.95 27.93 8.51
CA ASN A 635 3.89 28.80 9.20
C ASN A 635 3.46 28.98 10.66
N ALA A 636 4.32 28.62 11.60
CA ALA A 636 4.14 28.90 13.01
C ALA A 636 5.18 29.92 13.47
N ASP A 637 4.81 30.78 14.43
CA ASP A 637 5.82 31.58 15.09
C ASP A 637 5.54 31.96 16.55
N ARG A 638 6.66 32.17 17.25
CA ARG A 638 6.94 32.67 18.60
C ARG A 638 6.94 31.65 19.73
N ARG A 639 8.16 31.28 20.17
CA ARG A 639 8.42 31.04 21.60
C ARG A 639 8.20 32.36 22.32
N LYS A 640 7.24 32.44 23.23
CA LYS A 640 7.31 33.47 24.27
C LYS A 640 8.57 33.16 25.07
N SER A 641 9.55 34.06 25.04
CA SER A 641 10.63 34.11 26.03
C SER A 641 10.06 34.24 27.42
#